data_AF-A0A1H9RP19-F1
#
_entry.id   AF-A0A1H9RP19-F1
#
_cell.length_a   1.000
_cell.length_b   1.000
_cell.length_c   1.000
_cell.angle_alpha   90.00
_cell.angle_beta   90.00
_cell.angle_gamma   90.00
#
_symmetry.space_group_name_H-M   'P 1'
#
loop_
_entity.id
_entity.type
_entity.pdbx_description
1 polymer ?
#
loop_
_entity_poly.entity_id
_entity_poly.type
_entity_poly.pdbx_seq_one_letter_code
_entity_poly.pdbx_strand_id
1 'polypeptide(L)'
;MNVYQTRLLLIIFLAGLFCSAAAQGGTEIFHHQMDVSIKPDTSEIRVVDRIKVPQHYLESASTEIRFSLHAHLTIDAVSGGQIVPAVAGTLKDAPVPLRHYLLMPESLSEPVTLHYSGTIHHAVQEPGQEYARSFSYTPGVISSAGVFLANSSAWYPQFNDPMVSFRLSVRLPAGWDAVSQGSLVSEHVSESGTAVTWEEQSPQDDIYLVAGRYQRYSQPAGAVQALVYLREADKPLAQKYLDVTAQYIGMYSKLIGPYPYTKFALVENFWETGYGMPSFTLLGPKVIRFPFILHSSYPHEILHNYWGNGVFVDYAKGNWAEGLTAYLADHLVNEQRGKGEEYRRDVLQKYADFVGKEKDFPIAHFVARHSSSSEAVGYGKTMMFFHMLRRQVGDETFARMMRRLYSQFKFKQAGFDDLQNLFDEIEPHDFSSFFEQWVHRTGAPELALQDAVVNKTPEGYTLKATLKQTQRDGVYRLRVPVAVHLQGQAQAYQTQVDMNRREHEIELDFQARPLRVEADPQFDVFRRLDSREIPPALSQGFGAETPLLILPADDDVSTIQAYERLAETWQRTQPGRFEVKRDDQLDRLPSDRMVWILGWHNRFAGRAAGALNEHAVQFEGTQLTLNEQVFTDDAHTVVLTARQPSMPDKTILWVAANSPLAVNELARKLPHYRKYSYLAFAGNEGEALVNIHKGQWPVIESPLSVVVRQPGGESADVTYTARLEKRAALAQLPPVFSASRMMTDITHLASEALMGRELGSTELDEAAEYIAQQFQQAGLQPGGDGDGYFQTWQQDVGAPKGVITLRNVVGILPGRNPQLSKESIVIGAHYDHLGTGWPDVRSGNQGKIHYGADDNASGVAVMLELARQVAATWQPERSIVFVAFTGEESGLLGSKRYIHHMQSYPAEKITAMLNLDTVGRLDAHPVTVLGAGSAQELVHVLRGAGFVTGIPVNAVLDDFGSSDQTAFIEAGIPAVQFFARAHEDYHAPGDTADKIDDAGLIKIAAVLKETAEYLASRIEPLTVTLQSGNARSAQQTDEPKVRRRARLGTVPDFAYRGQGVRVDSVIAGTPAYHARLQTGDILMQLADRQISDLASYSEILKTLEARQAVELHYQREGQAHMVEIILDAR
;
A
#
# COMPACT_ATOMS: atom_id res chain seq x y z
N MET A 1 63.62 -23.70 12.99
CA MET A 1 62.84 -24.37 14.05
C MET A 1 62.81 -23.45 15.26
N ASN A 2 61.61 -23.19 15.81
CA ASN A 2 61.32 -22.48 17.07
C ASN A 2 61.60 -20.98 17.24
N VAL A 3 60.87 -20.16 16.48
CA VAL A 3 60.48 -18.80 16.93
C VAL A 3 58.95 -18.54 16.76
N TYR A 4 58.25 -19.35 15.96
CA TYR A 4 56.82 -19.14 15.67
C TYR A 4 55.83 -19.80 16.64
N GLN A 5 56.24 -20.77 17.46
CA GLN A 5 55.32 -21.41 18.42
C GLN A 5 55.19 -20.68 19.77
N THR A 6 56.16 -19.83 20.14
CA THR A 6 56.14 -19.16 21.46
C THR A 6 55.30 -17.87 21.47
N ARG A 7 54.97 -17.28 20.30
CA ARG A 7 54.09 -16.10 20.21
C ARG A 7 52.60 -16.45 20.16
N LEU A 8 52.23 -17.68 19.78
CA LEU A 8 50.83 -18.10 19.72
C LEU A 8 50.26 -18.45 21.10
N LEU A 9 51.09 -18.98 22.01
CA LEU A 9 50.68 -19.33 23.38
C LEU A 9 50.57 -18.12 24.34
N LEU A 10 51.28 -17.02 24.09
CA LEU A 10 51.17 -15.81 24.92
C LEU A 10 49.95 -14.94 24.55
N ILE A 11 49.48 -15.02 23.29
CA ILE A 11 48.29 -14.28 22.83
C ILE A 11 47.00 -14.99 23.26
N ILE A 12 47.01 -16.32 23.42
CA ILE A 12 45.86 -17.07 23.93
C ILE A 12 45.69 -16.91 25.46
N PHE A 13 46.75 -16.65 26.21
CA PHE A 13 46.65 -16.44 27.68
C PHE A 13 46.32 -15.00 28.08
N LEU A 14 46.61 -13.99 27.23
CA LEU A 14 46.20 -12.59 27.44
C LEU A 14 44.80 -12.28 26.89
N ALA A 15 44.29 -13.07 25.93
CA ALA A 15 42.90 -13.01 25.49
C ALA A 15 41.91 -13.70 26.46
N GLY A 16 42.40 -14.55 27.36
CA GLY A 16 41.58 -15.24 28.38
C GLY A 16 41.36 -14.47 29.68
N LEU A 17 41.99 -13.30 29.86
CA LEU A 17 41.93 -12.51 31.11
C LEU A 17 41.32 -11.11 30.95
N PHE A 18 40.87 -10.75 29.74
CA PHE A 18 40.06 -9.54 29.48
C PHE A 18 38.61 -9.84 29.03
N CYS A 19 38.16 -11.09 29.13
CA CYS A 19 36.77 -11.49 28.87
C CYS A 19 35.94 -11.77 30.14
N SER A 20 36.38 -11.28 31.30
CA SER A 20 35.66 -11.46 32.57
C SER A 20 35.72 -10.23 33.46
N ALA A 21 35.42 -9.05 32.90
CA ALA A 21 35.04 -7.86 33.68
C ALA A 21 34.41 -6.77 32.78
N ALA A 22 33.49 -7.17 31.90
CA ALA A 22 32.38 -6.29 31.51
C ALA A 22 31.12 -6.88 32.13
N ALA A 23 31.11 -6.97 33.47
CA ALA A 23 29.86 -7.07 34.19
C ALA A 23 29.07 -5.83 33.78
N GLN A 24 27.99 -6.07 33.05
CA GLN A 24 27.03 -5.06 32.65
C GLN A 24 26.63 -4.28 33.91
N GLY A 25 27.04 -3.01 33.99
CA GLY A 25 26.38 -2.03 34.85
C GLY A 25 25.01 -1.75 34.27
N GLY A 26 24.12 -2.75 34.29
CA GLY A 26 22.71 -2.54 34.07
C GLY A 26 22.16 -1.83 35.29
N THR A 27 21.39 -0.77 35.09
CA THR A 27 20.50 -0.24 36.12
C THR A 27 19.65 -1.39 36.64
N GLU A 28 19.82 -1.78 37.91
CA GLU A 28 18.96 -2.81 38.49
C GLU A 28 17.51 -2.28 38.51
N ILE A 29 16.58 -3.11 38.06
CA ILE A 29 15.14 -2.83 37.98
C ILE A 29 14.39 -3.88 38.79
N PHE A 30 13.14 -3.57 39.15
CA PHE A 30 12.30 -4.57 39.82
C PHE A 30 12.15 -5.78 38.91
N HIS A 31 12.40 -6.97 39.47
CA HIS A 31 12.18 -8.24 38.76
C HIS A 31 11.06 -9.01 39.42
N HIS A 32 10.02 -9.31 38.65
CA HIS A 32 8.84 -10.04 39.09
C HIS A 32 8.89 -11.50 38.62
N GLN A 33 8.86 -12.45 39.53
CA GLN A 33 8.62 -13.86 39.21
C GLN A 33 7.24 -14.25 39.69
N MET A 34 6.29 -14.35 38.75
CA MET A 34 4.86 -14.47 39.04
C MET A 34 4.31 -15.85 38.68
N ASP A 35 3.59 -16.46 39.61
CA ASP A 35 2.69 -17.58 39.36
C ASP A 35 1.23 -17.09 39.43
N VAL A 36 0.60 -16.98 38.26
CA VAL A 36 -0.75 -16.44 38.07
C VAL A 36 -1.73 -17.56 37.77
N SER A 37 -2.91 -17.52 38.40
CA SER A 37 -4.06 -18.37 38.04
C SER A 37 -5.26 -17.49 37.78
N ILE A 38 -5.90 -17.69 36.62
CA ILE A 38 -7.06 -16.91 36.19
C ILE A 38 -8.27 -17.83 36.02
N LYS A 39 -9.43 -17.36 36.49
CA LYS A 39 -10.74 -17.96 36.16
C LYS A 39 -11.58 -16.94 35.38
N PRO A 40 -11.64 -17.06 34.04
CA PRO A 40 -12.34 -16.10 33.19
C PRO A 40 -13.82 -15.93 33.53
N ASP A 41 -14.51 -17.02 33.90
CA ASP A 41 -15.97 -17.00 34.14
C ASP A 41 -16.39 -16.26 35.41
N THR A 42 -15.48 -16.10 36.38
CA THR A 42 -15.73 -15.37 37.63
C THR A 42 -14.92 -14.10 37.78
N SER A 43 -14.19 -13.71 36.73
CA SER A 43 -13.26 -12.56 36.74
C SER A 43 -12.17 -12.63 37.82
N GLU A 44 -11.91 -13.82 38.37
CA GLU A 44 -10.96 -14.03 39.46
C GLU A 44 -9.51 -14.12 38.94
N ILE A 45 -8.61 -13.51 39.70
CA ILE A 45 -7.16 -13.68 39.57
C ILE A 45 -6.54 -14.02 40.93
N ARG A 46 -5.55 -14.91 40.92
CA ARG A 46 -4.66 -15.19 42.06
C ARG A 46 -3.22 -15.10 41.59
N VAL A 47 -2.38 -14.41 42.34
CA VAL A 47 -0.98 -14.20 42.00
C VAL A 47 -0.10 -14.50 43.22
N VAL A 48 0.97 -15.23 42.97
CA VAL A 48 2.14 -15.29 43.86
C VAL A 48 3.26 -14.58 43.13
N ASP A 49 3.69 -13.43 43.64
CA ASP A 49 4.69 -12.59 43.00
C ASP A 49 5.94 -12.50 43.88
N ARG A 50 7.05 -13.04 43.37
CA ARG A 50 8.36 -12.98 44.01
C ARG A 50 9.17 -11.85 43.38
N ILE A 51 9.34 -10.77 44.14
CA ILE A 51 9.85 -9.49 43.67
C ILE A 51 11.28 -9.31 44.17
N LYS A 52 12.24 -9.21 43.24
CA LYS A 52 13.60 -8.76 43.54
C LYS A 52 13.62 -7.23 43.52
N VAL A 53 14.04 -6.62 44.62
CA VAL A 53 14.19 -5.17 44.76
C VAL A 53 15.55 -4.72 44.20
N PRO A 54 15.62 -3.59 43.46
CA PRO A 54 16.88 -3.04 42.99
C PRO A 54 17.86 -2.62 44.09
N GLN A 55 19.15 -2.74 43.82
CA GLN A 55 20.20 -2.40 44.78
C GLN A 55 20.23 -0.91 45.15
N HIS A 56 19.83 0.05 44.30
CA HIS A 56 19.89 1.48 44.66
C HIS A 56 18.96 1.86 45.81
N TYR A 57 17.93 1.06 46.11
CA TYR A 57 17.12 1.23 47.32
C TYR A 57 17.93 0.96 48.61
N LEU A 58 19.04 0.20 48.54
CA LEU A 58 19.99 -0.01 49.65
C LEU A 58 20.78 1.24 50.02
N GLU A 59 21.02 2.14 49.06
CA GLU A 59 21.85 3.33 49.26
C GLU A 59 21.03 4.53 49.79
N SER A 60 19.71 4.42 49.76
CA SER A 60 18.80 5.43 50.28
C SER A 60 18.65 5.33 51.80
N ALA A 61 18.55 6.46 52.50
CA ALA A 61 18.37 6.50 53.96
C ALA A 61 17.01 5.95 54.45
N SER A 62 16.11 5.54 53.54
CA SER A 62 14.76 5.04 53.83
C SER A 62 14.53 3.72 53.08
N THR A 63 14.34 2.63 53.82
CA THR A 63 14.00 1.30 53.26
C THR A 63 12.51 1.13 52.95
N GLU A 64 11.71 2.20 53.07
CA GLU A 64 10.29 2.19 52.75
C GLU A 64 10.05 2.34 51.24
N ILE A 65 9.52 1.30 50.62
CA ILE A 65 9.21 1.26 49.18
C ILE A 65 7.70 1.41 49.00
N ARG A 66 7.27 2.42 48.25
CA ARG A 66 5.84 2.64 47.95
C ARG A 66 5.44 1.87 46.71
N PHE A 67 4.29 1.21 46.78
CA PHE A 67 3.65 0.65 45.60
C PHE A 67 2.12 0.76 45.66
N SER A 68 1.49 0.60 44.50
CA SER A 68 0.03 0.57 44.37
C SER A 68 -0.43 -0.75 43.76
N LEU A 69 -1.63 -1.19 44.12
CA LEU A 69 -2.30 -2.35 43.54
C LEU A 69 -3.78 -2.01 43.33
N HIS A 70 -4.44 -2.66 42.37
CA HIS A 70 -5.87 -2.56 42.18
C HIS A 70 -6.62 -2.84 43.49
N ALA A 71 -7.56 -1.98 43.89
CA ALA A 71 -8.17 -2.01 45.22
C ALA A 71 -9.04 -3.25 45.49
N HIS A 72 -9.48 -3.93 44.43
CA HIS A 72 -10.19 -5.21 44.52
C HIS A 72 -9.25 -6.43 44.64
N LEU A 73 -7.93 -6.22 44.62
CA LEU A 73 -6.94 -7.24 44.96
C LEU A 73 -6.55 -7.09 46.43
N THR A 74 -6.63 -8.20 47.16
CA THR A 74 -6.27 -8.27 48.58
C THR A 74 -4.98 -9.06 48.72
N ILE A 75 -4.01 -8.52 49.47
CA ILE A 75 -2.78 -9.23 49.80
C ILE A 75 -3.07 -10.12 51.01
N ASP A 76 -3.02 -11.43 50.77
CA ASP A 76 -3.39 -12.48 51.73
C ASP A 76 -2.19 -12.92 52.59
N ALA A 77 -0.98 -12.86 52.04
CA ALA A 77 0.26 -13.21 52.74
C ALA A 77 1.47 -12.48 52.15
N VAL A 78 2.48 -12.24 52.99
CA VAL A 78 3.78 -11.66 52.62
C VAL A 78 4.89 -12.47 53.28
N SER A 79 5.99 -12.71 52.56
CA SER A 79 7.23 -13.28 53.11
C SER A 79 8.46 -12.51 52.63
N GLY A 80 9.52 -12.48 53.44
CA GLY A 80 10.73 -11.70 53.17
C GLY A 80 10.57 -10.19 53.38
N GLY A 81 9.49 -9.74 54.02
CA GLY A 81 9.18 -8.33 54.24
C GLY A 81 7.88 -8.11 55.02
N GLN A 82 7.60 -6.85 55.34
CA GLN A 82 6.34 -6.39 55.93
C GLN A 82 5.66 -5.36 55.02
N ILE A 83 4.33 -5.33 55.03
CA ILE A 83 3.55 -4.32 54.32
C ILE A 83 2.64 -3.55 55.27
N VAL A 84 2.50 -2.25 55.04
CA VAL A 84 1.56 -1.38 55.76
C VAL A 84 0.64 -0.70 54.74
N PRO A 85 -0.69 -0.84 54.86
CA PRO A 85 -1.63 -0.06 54.04
C PRO A 85 -1.49 1.42 54.38
N ALA A 86 -1.25 2.27 53.37
CA ALA A 86 -1.01 3.70 53.60
C ALA A 86 -2.32 4.51 53.49
N VAL A 87 -2.96 4.53 52.30
CA VAL A 87 -4.22 5.26 52.01
C VAL A 87 -4.91 4.61 50.79
N ALA A 88 -6.25 4.71 50.66
CA ALA A 88 -6.97 4.40 49.42
C ALA A 88 -6.90 5.58 48.43
N GLY A 89 -6.69 5.30 47.14
CA GLY A 89 -6.58 6.32 46.09
C GLY A 89 -7.19 5.87 44.76
N THR A 90 -7.08 6.72 43.73
CA THR A 90 -7.48 6.41 42.35
C THR A 90 -6.32 6.71 41.41
N LEU A 91 -6.17 5.94 40.33
CA LEU A 91 -5.16 6.21 39.31
C LEU A 91 -5.47 7.57 38.65
N LYS A 92 -4.45 8.41 38.40
CA LYS A 92 -4.63 9.84 38.11
C LYS A 92 -5.44 10.14 36.83
N ASP A 93 -5.65 9.15 35.95
CA ASP A 93 -6.21 9.35 34.61
C ASP A 93 -7.25 8.27 34.18
N ALA A 94 -7.64 7.37 35.09
CA ALA A 94 -8.70 6.38 34.85
C ALA A 94 -9.44 6.07 36.16
N PRO A 95 -10.75 5.72 36.15
CA PRO A 95 -11.52 5.38 37.35
C PRO A 95 -11.15 3.98 37.89
N VAL A 96 -9.86 3.62 37.90
CA VAL A 96 -9.35 2.38 38.47
C VAL A 96 -9.08 2.63 39.96
N PRO A 97 -9.78 1.90 40.86
CA PRO A 97 -9.60 2.09 42.29
C PRO A 97 -8.26 1.46 42.71
N LEU A 98 -7.47 2.19 43.50
CA LEU A 98 -6.14 1.76 43.96
C LEU A 98 -6.08 1.65 45.48
N ARG A 99 -5.26 0.73 45.95
CA ARG A 99 -4.79 0.68 47.34
C ARG A 99 -3.28 0.88 47.36
N HIS A 100 -2.82 1.85 48.14
CA HIS A 100 -1.40 2.15 48.30
C HIS A 100 -0.84 1.40 49.51
N TYR A 101 0.37 0.87 49.34
CA TYR A 101 1.09 0.10 50.34
C TYR A 101 2.51 0.64 50.52
N LEU A 102 3.01 0.51 51.74
CA LEU A 102 4.42 0.68 52.09
C LEU A 102 5.01 -0.71 52.31
N LEU A 103 6.01 -1.08 51.51
CA LEU A 103 6.79 -2.29 51.64
C LEU A 103 8.08 -2.00 52.43
N MET A 104 8.32 -2.80 53.45
CA MET A 104 9.53 -2.82 54.27
C MET A 104 10.18 -4.21 54.14
N PRO A 105 11.12 -4.41 53.19
CA PRO A 105 11.77 -5.71 53.00
C PRO A 105 12.66 -6.07 54.21
N GLU A 106 12.73 -7.35 54.56
CA GLU A 106 13.61 -7.85 55.64
C GLU A 106 15.08 -7.82 55.22
N SER A 107 15.33 -8.10 53.95
CA SER A 107 16.63 -7.92 53.29
C SER A 107 16.38 -7.46 51.86
N LEU A 108 17.21 -6.55 51.36
CA LEU A 108 17.17 -6.11 49.97
C LEU A 108 17.98 -7.05 49.04
N SER A 109 18.75 -8.00 49.60
CA SER A 109 19.44 -9.05 48.81
C SER A 109 18.54 -10.25 48.52
N GLU A 110 17.47 -10.43 49.28
CA GLU A 110 16.51 -11.52 49.14
C GLU A 110 15.20 -10.97 48.54
N PRO A 111 14.50 -11.74 47.71
CA PRO A 111 13.24 -11.31 47.13
C PRO A 111 12.08 -11.35 48.15
N VAL A 112 11.18 -10.38 48.05
CA VAL A 112 9.92 -10.34 48.80
C VAL A 112 8.87 -11.13 48.02
N THR A 113 8.07 -11.97 48.69
CA THR A 113 6.96 -12.66 48.05
C THR A 113 5.62 -12.12 48.51
N LEU A 114 4.77 -11.71 47.58
CA LEU A 114 3.40 -11.27 47.81
C LEU A 114 2.41 -12.33 47.30
N HIS A 115 1.45 -12.71 48.13
CA HIS A 115 0.31 -13.51 47.72
C HIS A 115 -0.91 -12.61 47.69
N TYR A 116 -1.55 -12.45 46.53
CA TYR A 116 -2.73 -11.62 46.41
C TYR A 116 -3.77 -12.19 45.46
N SER A 117 -5.04 -11.90 45.75
CA SER A 117 -6.16 -12.40 44.99
C SER A 117 -7.35 -11.44 44.97
N GLY A 118 -8.23 -11.61 43.98
CA GLY A 118 -9.44 -10.79 43.86
C GLY A 118 -10.02 -10.84 42.46
N THR A 119 -10.73 -9.78 42.08
CA THR A 119 -11.41 -9.68 40.78
C THR A 119 -11.04 -8.40 40.04
N ILE A 120 -10.81 -8.52 38.73
CA ILE A 120 -10.61 -7.37 37.83
C ILE A 120 -11.62 -7.47 36.68
N HIS A 121 -12.52 -6.50 36.61
CA HIS A 121 -13.52 -6.43 35.56
C HIS A 121 -13.91 -4.98 35.29
N HIS A 122 -13.27 -4.37 34.29
CA HIS A 122 -13.70 -3.10 33.73
C HIS A 122 -14.28 -3.34 32.34
N ALA A 123 -15.59 -3.11 32.19
CA ALA A 123 -16.27 -3.33 30.91
C ALA A 123 -15.63 -2.49 29.79
N VAL A 124 -15.65 -3.05 28.57
CA VAL A 124 -15.20 -2.34 27.37
C VAL A 124 -16.12 -1.15 27.12
N GLN A 125 -15.54 0.04 27.04
CA GLN A 125 -16.25 1.31 26.86
C GLN A 125 -16.27 1.70 25.39
N GLU A 126 -17.43 2.12 24.90
CA GLU A 126 -17.58 2.64 23.54
C GLU A 126 -16.82 3.97 23.36
N PRO A 127 -16.28 4.25 22.18
CA PRO A 127 -15.53 5.47 21.91
C PRO A 127 -16.37 6.74 22.14
N GLY A 128 -15.75 7.77 22.74
CA GLY A 128 -16.38 9.09 22.95
C GLY A 128 -16.62 9.86 21.63
N GLN A 129 -17.65 10.71 21.60
CA GLN A 129 -18.18 11.36 20.38
C GLN A 129 -17.20 12.24 19.59
N GLU A 130 -16.12 12.76 20.20
CA GLU A 130 -15.14 13.61 19.50
C GLU A 130 -14.00 12.82 18.83
N TYR A 131 -13.89 11.53 19.12
CA TYR A 131 -12.83 10.67 18.59
C TYR A 131 -13.31 9.96 17.31
N ALA A 132 -13.21 10.66 16.18
CA ALA A 132 -13.66 10.17 14.87
C ALA A 132 -12.92 8.92 14.32
N ARG A 133 -12.12 8.21 15.15
CA ARG A 133 -11.44 6.93 14.87
C ARG A 133 -11.23 6.04 16.11
N SER A 134 -11.87 6.29 17.26
CA SER A 134 -11.55 5.50 18.45
C SER A 134 -12.09 4.09 18.40
N PHE A 135 -11.21 3.16 18.76
CA PHE A 135 -11.55 1.83 19.21
C PHE A 135 -12.15 1.90 20.61
N SER A 136 -12.97 0.92 20.97
CA SER A 136 -13.43 0.75 22.33
C SER A 136 -12.22 0.50 23.25
N TYR A 137 -12.29 0.95 24.51
CA TYR A 137 -11.17 0.88 25.45
C TYR A 137 -11.59 0.22 26.78
N THR A 138 -10.65 -0.43 27.45
CA THR A 138 -10.80 -0.87 28.84
C THR A 138 -9.46 -0.70 29.58
N PRO A 139 -9.46 -0.24 30.84
CA PRO A 139 -8.28 -0.28 31.70
C PRO A 139 -7.80 -1.70 32.02
N GLY A 140 -8.68 -2.70 31.96
CA GLY A 140 -8.35 -4.09 32.27
C GLY A 140 -9.57 -4.95 32.54
N VAL A 141 -9.61 -6.15 31.98
CA VAL A 141 -10.78 -7.04 32.09
C VAL A 141 -10.37 -8.50 32.12
N ILE A 142 -11.01 -9.25 33.02
CA ILE A 142 -11.03 -10.71 33.03
C ILE A 142 -12.48 -11.13 32.80
N SER A 143 -12.75 -11.86 31.72
CA SER A 143 -14.10 -12.33 31.38
C SER A 143 -14.04 -13.60 30.54
N SER A 144 -15.17 -14.29 30.40
CA SER A 144 -15.31 -15.47 29.53
C SER A 144 -15.05 -15.17 28.03
N ALA A 145 -15.13 -13.90 27.62
CA ALA A 145 -14.79 -13.45 26.27
C ALA A 145 -13.26 -13.38 26.05
N GLY A 146 -12.50 -13.05 27.09
CA GLY A 146 -11.05 -12.91 27.05
C GLY A 146 -10.50 -12.13 28.25
N VAL A 147 -9.18 -12.08 28.33
CA VAL A 147 -8.41 -11.37 29.35
C VAL A 147 -7.53 -10.33 28.68
N PHE A 148 -7.56 -9.12 29.24
CA PHE A 148 -6.63 -8.04 28.94
C PHE A 148 -6.21 -7.38 30.24
N LEU A 149 -4.93 -7.49 30.59
CA LEU A 149 -4.33 -6.85 31.76
C LEU A 149 -3.06 -6.11 31.33
N ALA A 150 -2.89 -4.91 31.86
CA ALA A 150 -1.78 -3.98 31.58
C ALA A 150 -1.53 -3.13 32.83
N ASN A 151 -0.51 -2.29 32.83
CA ASN A 151 -0.21 -1.36 33.91
C ASN A 151 -1.43 -0.48 34.23
N SER A 152 -2.22 -0.07 33.22
CA SER A 152 -3.47 0.66 33.44
C SER A 152 -4.52 -0.06 34.31
N SER A 153 -4.42 -1.38 34.48
CA SER A 153 -5.31 -2.17 35.36
C SER A 153 -4.81 -2.29 36.80
N ALA A 154 -3.56 -1.88 37.08
CA ALA A 154 -2.88 -2.08 38.37
C ALA A 154 -2.97 -3.54 38.89
N TRP A 155 -2.90 -4.52 37.99
CA TRP A 155 -3.06 -5.95 38.33
C TRP A 155 -1.86 -6.56 39.06
N TYR A 156 -0.70 -5.89 38.99
CA TYR A 156 0.53 -6.22 39.70
C TYR A 156 1.04 -4.99 40.48
N PRO A 157 1.95 -5.15 41.47
CA PRO A 157 2.51 -4.05 42.25
C PRO A 157 3.19 -2.98 41.38
N GLN A 158 2.70 -1.75 41.43
CA GLN A 158 3.24 -0.60 40.71
C GLN A 158 4.15 0.23 41.60
N PHE A 159 5.46 0.22 41.32
CA PHE A 159 6.46 1.01 42.02
C PHE A 159 6.67 2.39 41.37
N ASN A 160 7.43 3.27 42.03
CA ASN A 160 7.77 4.58 41.48
C ASN A 160 8.77 4.51 40.32
N ASP A 161 9.60 3.45 40.27
CA ASP A 161 10.46 3.20 39.11
C ASP A 161 9.60 2.65 37.96
N PRO A 162 9.68 3.26 36.76
CA PRO A 162 8.76 2.94 35.67
C PRO A 162 9.09 1.63 34.96
N MET A 163 10.30 1.07 35.14
CA MET A 163 10.79 -0.09 34.39
C MET A 163 10.83 -1.35 35.26
N VAL A 164 10.42 -2.46 34.67
CA VAL A 164 10.36 -3.79 35.28
C VAL A 164 10.92 -4.86 34.34
N SER A 165 11.33 -6.00 34.89
CA SER A 165 11.56 -7.24 34.15
C SER A 165 10.74 -8.35 34.80
N PHE A 166 10.45 -9.43 34.09
CA PHE A 166 9.59 -10.46 34.65
C PHE A 166 9.77 -11.86 34.08
N ARG A 167 9.34 -12.83 34.88
CA ARG A 167 8.97 -14.18 34.48
C ARG A 167 7.54 -14.44 34.92
N LEU A 168 6.65 -14.72 33.97
CA LEU A 168 5.21 -14.82 34.16
C LEU A 168 4.72 -16.23 33.81
N SER A 169 4.41 -17.03 34.81
CA SER A 169 3.79 -18.36 34.69
C SER A 169 2.27 -18.23 34.87
N VAL A 170 1.49 -18.54 33.84
CA VAL A 170 0.03 -18.38 33.84
C VAL A 170 -0.66 -19.74 33.74
N ARG A 171 -1.59 -20.02 34.66
CA ARG A 171 -2.50 -21.18 34.63
C ARG A 171 -3.91 -20.77 34.24
N LEU A 172 -4.42 -21.42 33.19
CA LEU A 172 -5.70 -21.13 32.54
C LEU A 172 -6.56 -22.40 32.39
N PRO A 173 -7.88 -22.26 32.21
CA PRO A 173 -8.76 -23.39 31.87
C PRO A 173 -8.38 -24.09 30.56
N ALA A 174 -8.88 -25.30 30.34
CA ALA A 174 -8.63 -26.03 29.10
C ALA A 174 -9.14 -25.27 27.87
N GLY A 175 -8.36 -25.30 26.79
CA GLY A 175 -8.66 -24.60 25.54
C GLY A 175 -8.38 -23.09 25.54
N TRP A 176 -7.86 -22.54 26.64
CA TRP A 176 -7.34 -21.17 26.69
C TRP A 176 -5.82 -21.16 26.48
N ASP A 177 -5.31 -20.04 25.98
CA ASP A 177 -3.88 -19.74 25.84
C ASP A 177 -3.62 -18.29 26.30
N ALA A 178 -2.38 -17.98 26.65
CA ALA A 178 -1.95 -16.64 27.07
C ALA A 178 -0.71 -16.16 26.33
N VAL A 179 -0.68 -14.86 26.08
CA VAL A 179 0.39 -14.13 25.41
C VAL A 179 0.85 -12.99 26.32
N SER A 180 2.17 -12.83 26.42
CA SER A 180 2.83 -11.70 27.07
C SER A 180 4.04 -11.29 26.23
N GLN A 181 4.77 -10.26 26.68
CA GLN A 181 6.03 -9.87 26.03
C GLN A 181 7.19 -10.84 26.34
N GLY A 182 8.19 -10.80 25.47
CA GLY A 182 9.42 -11.57 25.62
C GLY A 182 9.34 -12.99 25.07
N SER A 183 10.10 -13.90 25.67
CA SER A 183 10.33 -15.26 25.19
C SER A 183 9.38 -16.28 25.81
N LEU A 184 8.91 -17.24 25.01
CA LEU A 184 8.16 -18.39 25.50
C LEU A 184 9.15 -19.39 26.14
N VAL A 185 9.07 -19.57 27.46
CA VAL A 185 10.00 -20.44 28.22
C VAL A 185 9.49 -21.87 28.30
N SER A 186 8.19 -22.05 28.55
CA SER A 186 7.59 -23.38 28.67
C SER A 186 6.09 -23.30 28.41
N GLU A 187 5.54 -24.39 27.89
CA GLU A 187 4.10 -24.58 27.80
C GLU A 187 3.71 -26.02 28.12
N HIS A 188 2.55 -26.18 28.74
CA HIS A 188 1.94 -27.48 29.01
C HIS A 188 0.43 -27.37 28.82
N VAL A 189 -0.09 -28.07 27.83
CA VAL A 189 -1.53 -28.16 27.54
C VAL A 189 -2.02 -29.54 27.94
N SER A 190 -3.10 -29.59 28.72
CA SER A 190 -3.72 -30.82 29.20
C SER A 190 -5.25 -30.69 29.18
N GLU A 191 -5.96 -31.80 29.38
CA GLU A 191 -7.42 -31.77 29.60
C GLU A 191 -7.81 -30.96 30.85
N SER A 192 -6.90 -30.82 31.82
CA SER A 192 -7.14 -30.08 33.06
C SER A 192 -6.93 -28.56 32.94
N GLY A 193 -6.28 -28.11 31.87
CA GLY A 193 -5.90 -26.71 31.69
C GLY A 193 -4.63 -26.49 30.89
N THR A 194 -4.33 -25.22 30.66
CA THR A 194 -3.11 -24.74 30.02
C THR A 194 -2.22 -24.04 31.04
N ALA A 195 -0.92 -24.33 31.04
CA ALA A 195 0.10 -23.59 31.75
C ALA A 195 1.12 -23.04 30.76
N VAL A 196 1.37 -21.73 30.76
CA VAL A 196 2.31 -21.08 29.86
C VAL A 196 3.21 -20.12 30.63
N THR A 197 4.50 -20.11 30.30
CA THR A 197 5.49 -19.25 30.96
C THR A 197 6.16 -18.34 29.94
N TRP A 198 6.06 -17.03 30.17
CA TRP A 198 6.72 -15.98 29.40
C TRP A 198 7.82 -15.32 30.24
N GLU A 199 8.91 -14.88 29.62
CA GLU A 199 10.00 -14.20 30.31
C GLU A 199 10.58 -13.06 29.47
N GLU A 200 10.76 -11.89 30.09
CA GLU A 200 11.51 -10.76 29.55
C GLU A 200 12.47 -10.24 30.61
N GLN A 201 13.77 -10.32 30.32
CA GLN A 201 14.84 -9.92 31.24
C GLN A 201 15.27 -8.47 31.01
N SER A 202 14.97 -7.91 29.83
CA SER A 202 15.26 -6.52 29.50
C SER A 202 14.25 -5.59 30.17
N PRO A 203 14.62 -4.33 30.48
CA PRO A 203 13.67 -3.33 31.00
C PRO A 203 12.43 -3.19 30.12
N GLN A 204 11.24 -3.23 30.74
CA GLN A 204 9.91 -3.01 30.16
C GLN A 204 9.14 -1.98 30.97
N ASP A 205 8.32 -1.15 30.34
CA ASP A 205 7.48 -0.13 31.01
C ASP A 205 6.10 -0.68 31.47
N ASP A 206 5.77 -1.92 31.09
CA ASP A 206 4.52 -2.60 31.42
C ASP A 206 4.71 -4.13 31.46
N ILE A 207 3.84 -4.83 32.20
CA ILE A 207 3.62 -6.26 32.09
C ILE A 207 2.21 -6.52 31.54
N TYR A 208 2.11 -6.68 30.23
CA TYR A 208 0.87 -7.12 29.58
C TYR A 208 0.60 -8.62 29.76
N LEU A 209 -0.66 -8.97 30.03
CA LEU A 209 -1.18 -10.33 30.00
C LEU A 209 -2.49 -10.37 29.20
N VAL A 210 -2.43 -11.00 28.04
CA VAL A 210 -3.59 -11.24 27.17
C VAL A 210 -3.87 -12.74 27.16
N ALA A 211 -5.13 -13.14 27.37
CA ALA A 211 -5.51 -14.54 27.31
C ALA A 211 -6.88 -14.72 26.64
N GLY A 212 -7.05 -15.86 25.98
CA GLY A 212 -8.27 -16.16 25.23
C GLY A 212 -8.29 -17.60 24.75
N ARG A 213 -9.38 -17.97 24.08
CA ARG A 213 -9.43 -19.20 23.30
C ARG A 213 -8.80 -18.92 21.95
N TYR A 214 -7.65 -19.50 21.69
CA TYR A 214 -6.85 -19.22 20.48
C TYR A 214 -6.48 -20.49 19.71
N GLN A 215 -6.43 -20.34 18.40
CA GLN A 215 -5.69 -21.16 17.47
C GLN A 215 -4.38 -20.45 17.16
N ARG A 216 -3.26 -21.10 17.48
CA ARG A 216 -1.92 -20.52 17.36
C ARG A 216 -1.19 -21.07 16.13
N TYR A 217 -0.65 -20.17 15.34
CA TYR A 217 0.17 -20.45 14.16
C TYR A 217 1.55 -19.80 14.34
N SER A 218 2.58 -20.37 13.72
CA SER A 218 3.95 -19.90 13.93
C SER A 218 4.84 -20.21 12.74
N GLN A 219 5.78 -19.31 12.42
CA GLN A 219 6.89 -19.59 11.51
C GLN A 219 8.15 -18.80 11.86
N PRO A 220 9.35 -19.29 11.49
CA PRO A 220 10.58 -18.52 11.63
C PRO A 220 10.58 -17.27 10.73
N ALA A 221 11.07 -16.16 11.28
CA ALA A 221 11.29 -14.88 10.61
C ALA A 221 12.74 -14.42 10.84
N GLY A 222 13.69 -15.14 10.24
CA GLY A 222 15.12 -15.00 10.55
C GLY A 222 15.42 -15.51 11.96
N ALA A 223 16.00 -14.65 12.81
CA ALA A 223 16.26 -14.98 14.22
C ALA A 223 15.04 -14.80 15.15
N VAL A 224 13.93 -14.29 14.61
CA VAL A 224 12.70 -13.98 15.35
C VAL A 224 11.65 -15.05 15.06
N GLN A 225 10.84 -15.40 16.06
CA GLN A 225 9.66 -16.24 15.86
C GLN A 225 8.44 -15.37 15.52
N ALA A 226 7.86 -15.52 14.33
CA ALA A 226 6.56 -14.93 14.00
C ALA A 226 5.44 -15.83 14.51
N LEU A 227 4.42 -15.23 15.12
CA LEU A 227 3.27 -15.91 15.72
C LEU A 227 1.97 -15.23 15.33
N VAL A 228 0.90 -16.01 15.22
CA VAL A 228 -0.47 -15.50 15.04
C VAL A 228 -1.42 -16.27 15.95
N TYR A 229 -2.20 -15.54 16.73
CA TYR A 229 -3.24 -16.08 17.60
C TYR A 229 -4.60 -15.62 17.07
N LEU A 230 -5.40 -16.56 16.56
CA LEU A 230 -6.76 -16.29 16.07
C LEU A 230 -7.77 -16.94 17.00
N ARG A 231 -8.93 -16.31 17.20
CA ARG A 231 -10.02 -16.86 18.03
C ARG A 231 -10.74 -18.00 17.33
N GLU A 232 -10.71 -17.99 16.00
CA GLU A 232 -11.25 -19.03 15.12
C GLU A 232 -10.15 -19.54 14.18
N ALA A 233 -10.25 -20.79 13.75
CA ALA A 233 -9.26 -21.37 12.86
C ALA A 233 -9.35 -20.74 11.46
N ASP A 234 -8.35 -19.96 11.08
CA ASP A 234 -8.22 -19.36 9.74
C ASP A 234 -6.74 -19.37 9.32
N LYS A 235 -6.31 -20.53 8.83
CA LYS A 235 -4.92 -20.75 8.41
C LYS A 235 -4.48 -19.80 7.27
N PRO A 236 -5.30 -19.53 6.22
CA PRO A 236 -4.94 -18.56 5.19
C PRO A 236 -4.69 -17.15 5.76
N LEU A 237 -5.56 -16.66 6.63
CA LEU A 237 -5.36 -15.36 7.27
C LEU A 237 -4.07 -15.34 8.11
N ALA A 238 -3.85 -16.38 8.92
CA ALA A 238 -2.65 -16.50 9.73
C ALA A 238 -1.38 -16.49 8.89
N GLN A 239 -1.35 -17.23 7.77
CA GLN A 239 -0.18 -17.28 6.89
C GLN A 239 0.17 -15.91 6.33
N LYS A 240 -0.82 -15.11 5.92
CA LYS A 240 -0.58 -13.73 5.44
C LYS A 240 0.13 -12.86 6.47
N TYR A 241 -0.31 -12.91 7.73
CA TYR A 241 0.34 -12.17 8.80
C TYR A 241 1.72 -12.70 9.13
N LEU A 242 1.92 -14.02 9.13
CA LEU A 242 3.22 -14.63 9.34
C LEU A 242 4.23 -14.19 8.26
N ASP A 243 3.83 -14.19 6.99
CA ASP A 243 4.68 -13.81 5.86
C ASP A 243 5.04 -12.33 5.88
N VAL A 244 4.03 -11.48 6.10
CA VAL A 244 4.21 -10.03 6.18
C VAL A 244 5.08 -9.65 7.39
N THR A 245 4.93 -10.35 8.52
CA THR A 245 5.81 -10.18 9.69
C THR A 245 7.26 -10.45 9.34
N ALA A 246 7.53 -11.57 8.65
CA ALA A 246 8.89 -11.93 8.24
C ALA A 246 9.50 -10.89 7.28
N GLN A 247 8.72 -10.39 6.32
CA GLN A 247 9.16 -9.38 5.36
C GLN A 247 9.52 -8.05 6.03
N TYR A 248 8.64 -7.52 6.88
CA TYR A 248 8.88 -6.24 7.56
C TYR A 248 10.00 -6.33 8.60
N ILE A 249 10.07 -7.41 9.38
CA ILE A 249 11.20 -7.64 10.31
C ILE A 249 12.51 -7.71 9.53
N GLY A 250 12.55 -8.39 8.38
CA GLY A 250 13.74 -8.45 7.53
C GLY A 250 14.17 -7.07 7.01
N MET A 251 13.22 -6.27 6.51
CA MET A 251 13.47 -4.91 6.03
C MET A 251 14.00 -4.00 7.15
N TYR A 252 13.31 -3.95 8.29
CA TYR A 252 13.71 -3.12 9.43
C TYR A 252 15.02 -3.59 10.06
N SER A 253 15.28 -4.90 10.06
CA SER A 253 16.55 -5.43 10.55
C SER A 253 17.75 -4.96 9.72
N LYS A 254 17.57 -4.82 8.40
CA LYS A 254 18.59 -4.27 7.50
C LYS A 254 18.75 -2.75 7.65
N LEU A 255 17.65 -2.04 7.87
CA LEU A 255 17.64 -0.58 8.00
C LEU A 255 18.22 -0.13 9.35
N ILE A 256 17.69 -0.67 10.46
CA ILE A 256 17.89 -0.18 11.84
C ILE A 256 18.82 -1.10 12.65
N GLY A 257 18.72 -2.40 12.48
CA GLY A 257 19.48 -3.41 13.24
C GLY A 257 18.61 -4.54 13.77
N PRO A 258 19.19 -5.56 14.44
CA PRO A 258 18.47 -6.76 14.86
C PRO A 258 17.22 -6.43 15.68
N TYR A 259 16.11 -7.10 15.38
CA TYR A 259 14.86 -6.95 16.10
C TYR A 259 15.05 -7.11 17.63
N PRO A 260 14.40 -6.30 18.48
CA PRO A 260 14.74 -6.24 19.90
C PRO A 260 14.33 -7.47 20.71
N TYR A 261 13.32 -8.21 20.25
CA TYR A 261 12.72 -9.33 20.96
C TYR A 261 12.95 -10.67 20.24
N THR A 262 12.66 -11.78 20.91
CA THR A 262 12.76 -13.13 20.32
C THR A 262 11.54 -13.51 19.48
N LYS A 263 10.41 -12.82 19.65
CA LYS A 263 9.18 -13.02 18.86
C LYS A 263 8.51 -11.72 18.45
N PHE A 264 7.67 -11.81 17.42
CA PHE A 264 6.57 -10.87 17.20
C PHE A 264 5.27 -11.65 16.97
N ALA A 265 4.18 -11.25 17.62
CA ALA A 265 2.88 -11.90 17.46
C ALA A 265 1.78 -10.95 17.01
N LEU A 266 0.95 -11.37 16.04
CA LEU A 266 -0.41 -10.85 15.91
C LEU A 266 -1.31 -11.60 16.91
N VAL A 267 -2.08 -10.87 17.71
CA VAL A 267 -3.10 -11.44 18.60
C VAL A 267 -4.46 -10.86 18.24
N GLU A 268 -5.41 -11.72 17.85
CA GLU A 268 -6.80 -11.33 17.61
C GLU A 268 -7.50 -11.04 18.94
N ASN A 269 -8.03 -9.83 19.07
CA ASN A 269 -8.74 -9.41 20.27
C ASN A 269 -10.22 -9.82 20.25
N PHE A 270 -10.90 -9.75 21.40
CA PHE A 270 -12.35 -9.99 21.50
C PHE A 270 -13.22 -8.74 21.32
N TRP A 271 -12.60 -7.58 21.10
CA TRP A 271 -13.28 -6.35 20.68
C TRP A 271 -12.42 -5.62 19.65
N GLU A 272 -12.98 -4.62 18.97
CA GLU A 272 -12.21 -3.87 17.96
C GLU A 272 -11.12 -3.01 18.62
N THR A 273 -9.85 -3.27 18.28
CA THR A 273 -8.66 -2.54 18.78
C THR A 273 -7.57 -2.38 17.73
N GLY A 274 -6.59 -1.52 18.06
CA GLY A 274 -5.29 -1.45 17.41
C GLY A 274 -4.22 -1.01 18.42
N TYR A 275 -3.64 -1.95 19.17
CA TYR A 275 -2.60 -1.68 20.17
C TYR A 275 -1.26 -2.31 19.77
N GLY A 276 -0.18 -1.53 19.80
CA GLY A 276 1.19 -1.99 19.63
C GLY A 276 1.86 -2.24 20.98
N MET A 277 2.15 -3.50 21.29
CA MET A 277 2.78 -3.90 22.55
C MET A 277 4.23 -4.36 22.31
N PRO A 278 5.06 -4.44 23.37
CA PRO A 278 6.37 -5.06 23.25
C PRO A 278 6.24 -6.51 22.76
N SER A 279 6.89 -6.86 21.66
CA SER A 279 6.90 -8.17 20.98
C SER A 279 5.55 -8.71 20.46
N PHE A 280 4.46 -7.93 20.43
CA PHE A 280 3.19 -8.34 19.82
C PHE A 280 2.24 -7.16 19.58
N THR A 281 1.19 -7.36 18.77
CA THR A 281 0.11 -6.38 18.58
C THR A 281 -1.25 -7.03 18.82
N LEU A 282 -2.18 -6.26 19.38
CA LEU A 282 -3.53 -6.69 19.71
C LEU A 282 -4.54 -5.97 18.81
N LEU A 283 -5.04 -6.68 17.80
CA LEU A 283 -5.91 -6.12 16.75
C LEU A 283 -7.32 -6.71 16.79
N GLY A 284 -8.30 -5.87 16.43
CA GLY A 284 -9.71 -6.24 16.41
C GLY A 284 -10.07 -7.31 15.36
N PRO A 285 -11.12 -8.11 15.60
CA PRO A 285 -11.50 -9.19 14.70
C PRO A 285 -11.88 -8.68 13.31
N LYS A 286 -12.60 -7.56 13.18
CA LYS A 286 -12.88 -7.01 11.83
C LYS A 286 -11.63 -6.42 11.20
N VAL A 287 -10.82 -5.73 11.99
CA VAL A 287 -9.60 -5.05 11.51
C VAL A 287 -8.65 -6.03 10.84
N ILE A 288 -8.35 -7.17 11.47
CA ILE A 288 -7.35 -8.11 10.94
C ILE A 288 -7.73 -8.71 9.59
N ARG A 289 -9.02 -8.70 9.23
CA ARG A 289 -9.54 -9.26 7.98
C ARG A 289 -9.50 -8.25 6.82
N PHE A 290 -9.19 -6.98 7.07
CA PHE A 290 -9.06 -5.99 6.01
C PHE A 290 -7.70 -6.10 5.30
N PRO A 291 -7.66 -6.30 3.97
CA PRO A 291 -6.40 -6.57 3.26
C PRO A 291 -5.37 -5.43 3.35
N PHE A 292 -5.81 -4.17 3.46
CA PHE A 292 -4.86 -3.04 3.55
C PHE A 292 -4.08 -2.98 4.86
N ILE A 293 -4.57 -3.60 5.93
CA ILE A 293 -3.94 -3.48 7.25
C ILE A 293 -2.51 -4.02 7.21
N LEU A 294 -2.28 -5.09 6.44
CA LEU A 294 -0.97 -5.68 6.21
C LEU A 294 0.06 -4.70 5.65
N HIS A 295 -0.37 -3.65 4.94
CA HIS A 295 0.49 -2.68 4.27
C HIS A 295 0.19 -1.24 4.66
N SER A 296 -0.41 -1.03 5.83
CA SER A 296 -0.65 0.29 6.40
C SER A 296 -0.35 0.27 7.90
N SER A 297 -1.31 -0.12 8.74
CA SER A 297 -1.15 -0.09 10.20
C SER A 297 -0.25 -1.21 10.74
N TYR A 298 -0.25 -2.41 10.17
CA TYR A 298 0.53 -3.52 10.71
C TYR A 298 2.06 -3.28 10.74
N PRO A 299 2.72 -2.75 9.68
CA PRO A 299 4.14 -2.41 9.77
C PRO A 299 4.45 -1.30 10.78
N HIS A 300 3.50 -0.39 11.03
CA HIS A 300 3.61 0.63 12.08
C HIS A 300 3.75 -0.03 13.46
N GLU A 301 2.90 -1.02 13.76
CA GLU A 301 2.95 -1.76 15.02
C GLU A 301 4.22 -2.61 15.17
N ILE A 302 4.70 -3.23 14.09
CA ILE A 302 6.01 -3.92 14.09
C ILE A 302 7.11 -2.93 14.43
N LEU A 303 7.08 -1.74 13.82
CA LEU A 303 8.14 -0.75 13.98
C LEU A 303 8.16 -0.10 15.36
N HIS A 304 7.01 0.00 16.05
CA HIS A 304 6.97 0.43 17.45
C HIS A 304 7.82 -0.43 18.40
N ASN A 305 8.13 -1.66 17.99
CA ASN A 305 9.05 -2.51 18.74
C ASN A 305 10.48 -2.00 18.73
N TYR A 306 10.88 -1.23 17.73
CA TYR A 306 12.14 -0.48 17.74
C TYR A 306 11.97 0.87 18.45
N TRP A 307 10.89 1.60 18.17
CA TRP A 307 10.65 2.97 18.66
C TRP A 307 9.39 3.05 19.52
N GLY A 308 9.54 3.36 20.81
CA GLY A 308 8.46 3.33 21.79
C GLY A 308 8.58 2.15 22.74
N ASN A 309 8.70 0.93 22.21
CA ASN A 309 8.85 -0.29 23.03
C ASN A 309 10.30 -0.82 23.07
N GLY A 310 11.16 -0.44 22.10
CA GLY A 310 12.56 -0.89 22.03
C GLY A 310 13.53 0.18 22.51
N VAL A 311 13.36 1.40 22.03
CA VAL A 311 13.89 2.63 22.61
C VAL A 311 12.71 3.36 23.20
N PHE A 312 12.67 3.48 24.52
CA PHE A 312 11.54 4.07 25.22
C PHE A 312 11.53 5.59 25.06
N VAL A 313 10.33 6.16 25.10
CA VAL A 313 10.14 7.61 25.05
C VAL A 313 10.25 8.19 26.46
N ASP A 314 11.04 9.25 26.61
CA ASP A 314 10.89 10.15 27.76
C ASP A 314 9.70 11.09 27.51
N TYR A 315 8.51 10.70 27.97
CA TYR A 315 7.28 11.47 27.72
C TYR A 315 7.31 12.88 28.33
N ALA A 316 8.17 13.14 29.33
CA ALA A 316 8.36 14.49 29.86
C ALA A 316 9.09 15.41 28.88
N LYS A 317 9.80 14.84 27.89
CA LYS A 317 10.57 15.54 26.85
C LYS A 317 9.98 15.39 25.45
N GLY A 318 8.78 14.82 25.33
CA GLY A 318 8.03 14.72 24.08
C GLY A 318 8.21 13.40 23.33
N ASN A 319 7.12 12.97 22.70
CA ASN A 319 7.01 11.70 22.00
C ASN A 319 7.46 11.81 20.54
N TRP A 320 8.77 11.64 20.33
CA TRP A 320 9.39 11.59 19.01
C TRP A 320 9.10 10.29 18.25
N ALA A 321 8.80 9.20 18.96
CA ALA A 321 8.67 7.87 18.37
C ALA A 321 7.50 7.77 17.40
N GLU A 322 6.35 8.38 17.69
CA GLU A 322 5.17 8.35 16.80
C GLU A 322 5.48 8.93 15.42
N GLY A 323 6.15 10.08 15.36
CA GLY A 323 6.53 10.71 14.10
C GLY A 323 7.59 9.92 13.34
N LEU A 324 8.56 9.32 14.04
CA LEU A 324 9.57 8.47 13.40
C LEU A 324 8.96 7.17 12.86
N THR A 325 8.08 6.54 13.62
CA THR A 325 7.35 5.34 13.22
C THR A 325 6.46 5.63 12.02
N ALA A 326 5.70 6.74 12.03
CA ALA A 326 4.93 7.19 10.87
C ALA A 326 5.83 7.46 9.64
N TYR A 327 7.05 7.96 9.84
CA TYR A 327 7.99 8.20 8.75
C TYR A 327 8.54 6.91 8.14
N LEU A 328 8.94 5.95 8.98
CA LEU A 328 9.60 4.71 8.56
C LEU A 328 8.61 3.55 8.31
N ALA A 329 7.31 3.73 8.54
CA ALA A 329 6.26 2.79 8.16
C ALA A 329 5.30 3.45 7.15
N ASP A 330 4.42 4.33 7.60
CA ASP A 330 3.31 4.85 6.78
C ASP A 330 3.81 5.61 5.55
N HIS A 331 4.73 6.56 5.75
CA HIS A 331 5.34 7.31 4.65
C HIS A 331 6.22 6.41 3.80
N LEU A 332 7.10 5.62 4.40
CA LEU A 332 8.04 4.76 3.68
C LEU A 332 7.31 3.77 2.75
N VAL A 333 6.22 3.14 3.20
CA VAL A 333 5.43 2.23 2.35
C VAL A 333 4.79 2.99 1.18
N ASN A 334 4.35 4.23 1.39
CA ASN A 334 3.88 5.07 0.29
C ASN A 334 5.02 5.52 -0.64
N GLU A 335 6.21 5.82 -0.11
CA GLU A 335 7.42 6.15 -0.88
C GLU A 335 7.86 4.98 -1.77
N GLN A 336 7.84 3.74 -1.24
CA GLN A 336 8.06 2.51 -2.00
C GLN A 336 7.09 2.36 -3.17
N ARG A 337 5.85 2.85 -2.99
CA ARG A 337 4.78 2.85 -4.00
C ARG A 337 4.79 4.09 -4.91
N GLY A 338 5.81 4.94 -4.81
CA GLY A 338 5.93 6.17 -5.61
C GLY A 338 4.97 7.29 -5.20
N LYS A 339 4.35 7.19 -4.02
CA LYS A 339 3.37 8.14 -3.46
C LYS A 339 3.91 8.93 -2.26
N GLY A 340 5.24 8.97 -2.11
CA GLY A 340 5.89 9.67 -0.99
C GLY A 340 5.62 11.18 -1.00
N GLU A 341 5.55 11.80 -2.18
CA GLU A 341 5.23 13.21 -2.38
C GLU A 341 3.77 13.52 -2.01
N GLU A 342 2.83 12.71 -2.52
CA GLU A 342 1.41 12.80 -2.18
C GLU A 342 1.19 12.69 -0.67
N TYR A 343 1.88 11.73 -0.01
CA TYR A 343 1.78 11.54 1.43
C TYR A 343 2.27 12.76 2.21
N ARG A 344 3.42 13.35 1.83
CA ARG A 344 3.95 14.57 2.47
C ARG A 344 3.00 15.74 2.28
N ARG A 345 2.49 15.96 1.07
CA ARG A 345 1.48 16.98 0.81
C ARG A 345 0.24 16.79 1.68
N ASP A 346 -0.29 15.57 1.78
CA ASP A 346 -1.45 15.25 2.61
C ASP A 346 -1.18 15.55 4.11
N VAL A 347 0.03 15.31 4.60
CA VAL A 347 0.47 15.69 5.96
C VAL A 347 0.48 17.20 6.14
N LEU A 348 1.06 17.95 5.20
CA LEU A 348 1.10 19.43 5.27
C LEU A 348 -0.29 20.05 5.14
N GLN A 349 -1.15 19.50 4.27
CA GLN A 349 -2.55 19.88 4.14
C GLN A 349 -3.28 19.71 5.47
N LYS A 350 -3.10 18.57 6.15
CA LYS A 350 -3.74 18.32 7.44
C LYS A 350 -3.35 19.36 8.49
N TYR A 351 -2.08 19.76 8.52
CA TYR A 351 -1.63 20.84 9.40
C TYR A 351 -2.30 22.18 9.03
N ALA A 352 -2.37 22.53 7.73
CA ALA A 352 -3.03 23.74 7.26
C ALA A 352 -4.53 23.77 7.61
N ASP A 353 -5.24 22.65 7.44
CA ASP A 353 -6.69 22.55 7.63
C ASP A 353 -7.11 22.55 9.11
N PHE A 354 -6.34 21.93 10.01
CA PHE A 354 -6.77 21.67 11.41
C PHE A 354 -6.00 22.44 12.49
N VAL A 355 -4.82 22.98 12.18
CA VAL A 355 -3.96 23.64 13.17
C VAL A 355 -4.04 25.16 12.98
N GLY A 356 -4.90 25.79 13.80
CA GLY A 356 -4.93 27.23 14.02
C GLY A 356 -4.03 27.65 15.20
N LYS A 357 -3.83 28.97 15.39
CA LYS A 357 -2.88 29.50 16.39
C LYS A 357 -3.11 29.00 17.83
N GLU A 358 -4.36 28.81 18.23
CA GLU A 358 -4.71 28.36 19.59
C GLU A 358 -4.56 26.85 19.80
N LYS A 359 -4.47 26.07 18.71
CA LYS A 359 -4.40 24.61 18.73
C LYS A 359 -3.00 24.06 18.42
N ASP A 360 -2.04 24.95 18.13
CA ASP A 360 -0.67 24.59 17.79
C ASP A 360 0.22 24.53 19.04
N PHE A 361 1.22 23.64 19.02
CA PHE A 361 2.14 23.43 20.14
C PHE A 361 3.50 22.88 19.66
N PRO A 362 4.58 23.07 20.45
CA PRO A 362 5.88 22.46 20.16
C PRO A 362 5.80 20.94 20.20
N ILE A 363 6.47 20.23 19.29
CA ILE A 363 6.45 18.75 19.30
C ILE A 363 7.14 18.17 20.55
N ALA A 364 7.98 18.94 21.24
CA ALA A 364 8.50 18.60 22.57
C ALA A 364 7.41 18.41 23.64
N HIS A 365 6.20 18.95 23.43
CA HIS A 365 5.07 18.82 24.36
C HIS A 365 4.09 17.72 23.94
N PHE A 366 4.34 17.04 22.82
CA PHE A 366 3.46 15.98 22.35
C PHE A 366 3.62 14.73 23.21
N VAL A 367 2.52 14.18 23.72
CA VAL A 367 2.50 12.91 24.48
C VAL A 367 1.72 11.85 23.72
N ALA A 368 0.47 12.16 23.39
CA ALA A 368 -0.43 11.29 22.64
C ALA A 368 -1.45 12.10 21.83
N ARG A 369 -2.05 11.47 20.81
CA ARG A 369 -3.14 12.07 20.03
C ARG A 369 -4.43 12.12 20.83
N HIS A 370 -5.14 13.24 20.75
CA HIS A 370 -6.49 13.41 21.31
C HIS A 370 -7.43 14.23 20.40
N SER A 371 -6.95 14.70 19.25
CA SER A 371 -7.70 15.49 18.27
C SER A 371 -6.98 15.49 16.91
N SER A 372 -7.67 15.91 15.84
CA SER A 372 -7.03 16.05 14.51
C SER A 372 -5.88 17.07 14.48
N SER A 373 -5.91 18.11 15.34
CA SER A 373 -4.81 19.06 15.46
C SER A 373 -3.60 18.44 16.17
N SER A 374 -3.82 17.72 17.28
CA SER A 374 -2.74 17.02 17.99
C SER A 374 -2.09 15.94 17.12
N GLU A 375 -2.85 15.28 16.25
CA GLU A 375 -2.33 14.31 15.29
C GLU A 375 -1.51 15.01 14.19
N ALA A 376 -2.00 16.13 13.65
CA ALA A 376 -1.28 16.90 12.63
C ALA A 376 0.07 17.44 13.13
N VAL A 377 0.14 17.86 14.39
CA VAL A 377 1.38 18.31 15.03
C VAL A 377 2.25 17.12 15.44
N GLY A 378 1.76 16.25 16.32
CA GLY A 378 2.53 15.18 16.94
C GLY A 378 3.05 14.11 15.96
N TYR A 379 2.22 13.71 14.99
CA TYR A 379 2.64 12.78 13.94
C TYR A 379 3.19 13.55 12.75
N GLY A 380 2.40 14.49 12.20
CA GLY A 380 2.71 15.14 10.92
C GLY A 380 3.96 16.01 10.94
N LYS A 381 4.04 16.99 11.86
CA LYS A 381 5.21 17.87 11.99
C LYS A 381 6.47 17.08 12.39
N THR A 382 6.35 16.13 13.31
CA THR A 382 7.47 15.26 13.73
C THR A 382 7.96 14.36 12.59
N MET A 383 7.06 13.80 11.78
CA MET A 383 7.43 13.03 10.58
C MET A 383 8.17 13.90 9.56
N MET A 384 7.68 15.11 9.30
CA MET A 384 8.38 16.06 8.42
C MET A 384 9.72 16.55 8.99
N PHE A 385 9.87 16.62 10.31
CA PHE A 385 11.15 16.88 10.96
C PHE A 385 12.19 15.81 10.60
N PHE A 386 11.86 14.52 10.72
CA PHE A 386 12.76 13.43 10.31
C PHE A 386 13.00 13.39 8.81
N HIS A 387 11.97 13.74 8.02
CA HIS A 387 12.12 13.88 6.57
C HIS A 387 13.15 14.94 6.21
N MET A 388 13.03 16.15 6.74
CA MET A 388 13.96 17.25 6.50
C MET A 388 15.37 16.92 6.99
N LEU A 389 15.50 16.22 8.13
CA LEU A 389 16.80 15.71 8.58
C LEU A 389 17.42 14.75 7.57
N ARG A 390 16.69 13.75 7.09
CA ARG A 390 17.16 12.84 6.02
C ARG A 390 17.58 13.63 4.77
N ARG A 391 16.84 14.68 4.39
CA ARG A 391 17.22 15.55 3.26
C ARG A 391 18.51 16.31 3.49
N GLN A 392 18.76 16.73 4.72
CA GLN A 392 19.96 17.47 5.07
C GLN A 392 21.22 16.61 5.07
N VAL A 393 21.14 15.35 5.53
CA VAL A 393 22.31 14.47 5.71
C VAL A 393 22.46 13.37 4.66
N GLY A 394 21.42 13.09 3.88
CA GLY A 394 21.38 12.00 2.91
C GLY A 394 21.02 10.64 3.52
N ASP A 395 20.60 9.71 2.66
CA ASP A 395 20.00 8.43 3.06
C ASP A 395 20.95 7.52 3.85
N GLU A 396 22.21 7.43 3.44
CA GLU A 396 23.21 6.58 4.11
C GLU A 396 23.51 7.07 5.53
N THR A 397 23.72 8.38 5.69
CA THR A 397 24.02 8.99 6.98
C THR A 397 22.80 8.91 7.90
N PHE A 398 21.60 9.19 7.39
CA PHE A 398 20.36 9.03 8.14
C PHE A 398 20.16 7.59 8.63
N ALA A 399 20.39 6.59 7.77
CA ALA A 399 20.32 5.18 8.17
C ALA A 399 21.36 4.82 9.25
N ARG A 400 22.60 5.35 9.16
CA ARG A 400 23.61 5.19 10.22
C ARG A 400 23.16 5.82 11.54
N MET A 401 22.53 7.00 11.51
CA MET A 401 21.97 7.65 12.69
C MET A 401 20.89 6.79 13.35
N MET A 402 19.96 6.23 12.58
CA MET A 402 18.93 5.32 13.12
C MET A 402 19.54 4.09 13.78
N ARG A 403 20.55 3.47 13.16
CA ARG A 403 21.29 2.34 13.76
C ARG A 403 21.99 2.73 15.05
N ARG A 404 22.59 3.92 15.11
CA ARG A 404 23.30 4.41 16.29
C ARG A 404 22.33 4.73 17.43
N LEU A 405 21.24 5.43 17.13
CA LEU A 405 20.15 5.71 18.09
C LEU A 405 19.63 4.40 18.70
N TYR A 406 19.28 3.43 17.86
CA TYR A 406 18.80 2.14 18.31
C TYR A 406 19.84 1.40 19.17
N SER A 407 21.08 1.23 18.67
CA SER A 407 22.10 0.47 19.42
C SER A 407 22.51 1.11 20.75
N GLN A 408 22.46 2.44 20.87
CA GLN A 408 22.85 3.16 22.08
C GLN A 408 21.74 3.19 23.15
N PHE A 409 20.49 3.32 22.73
CA PHE A 409 19.33 3.49 23.59
C PHE A 409 18.38 2.29 23.64
N LYS A 410 18.76 1.14 23.06
CA LYS A 410 17.99 -0.11 23.20
C LYS A 410 17.74 -0.41 24.69
N PHE A 411 16.46 -0.53 25.03
CA PHE A 411 15.86 -0.68 26.36
C PHE A 411 16.20 0.45 27.35
N LYS A 412 16.37 1.67 26.84
CA LYS A 412 16.55 2.91 27.61
C LYS A 412 15.59 3.97 27.09
N GLN A 413 15.32 4.98 27.93
CA GLN A 413 14.57 6.16 27.52
C GLN A 413 15.46 7.13 26.73
N ALA A 414 14.87 7.81 25.74
CA ALA A 414 15.50 8.90 25.00
C ALA A 414 14.49 10.03 24.77
N GLY A 415 14.97 11.28 24.78
CA GLY A 415 14.23 12.47 24.36
C GLY A 415 14.85 13.16 23.15
N PHE A 416 14.26 14.28 22.69
CA PHE A 416 14.80 15.02 21.55
C PHE A 416 16.24 15.53 21.75
N ASP A 417 16.63 15.89 22.98
CA ASP A 417 18.01 16.31 23.29
C ASP A 417 19.03 15.19 23.05
N ASP A 418 18.66 13.95 23.38
CA ASP A 418 19.51 12.77 23.15
C ASP A 418 19.68 12.51 21.65
N LEU A 419 18.60 12.70 20.88
CA LEU A 419 18.64 12.64 19.42
C LEU A 419 19.55 13.73 18.86
N GLN A 420 19.45 14.98 19.35
CA GLN A 420 20.31 16.06 18.89
C GLN A 420 21.80 15.76 19.12
N ASN A 421 22.16 15.40 20.36
CA ASN A 421 23.54 15.09 20.73
C ASN A 421 24.13 13.98 19.84
N LEU A 422 23.33 12.93 19.59
CA LEU A 422 23.74 11.82 18.72
C LEU A 422 23.94 12.24 17.26
N PHE A 423 23.17 13.22 16.79
CA PHE A 423 23.31 13.76 15.44
C PHE A 423 24.56 14.65 15.33
N ASP A 424 24.79 15.54 16.28
CA ASP A 424 25.99 16.40 16.35
C ASP A 424 27.29 15.57 16.48
N GLU A 425 27.24 14.39 17.11
CA GLU A 425 28.38 13.45 17.19
C GLU A 425 28.73 12.79 15.85
N ILE A 426 27.72 12.40 15.06
CA ILE A 426 27.91 11.64 13.81
C ILE A 426 28.33 12.57 12.68
N GLU A 427 27.72 13.74 12.63
CA GLU A 427 27.91 14.71 11.57
C GLU A 427 28.29 16.05 12.23
N PRO A 428 29.54 16.53 12.09
CA PRO A 428 30.06 17.71 12.79
C PRO A 428 29.52 19.02 12.20
N HIS A 429 28.20 19.11 12.09
CA HIS A 429 27.40 20.27 11.79
C HIS A 429 26.58 20.59 13.04
N ASP A 430 26.48 21.87 13.41
CA ASP A 430 25.66 22.27 14.56
C ASP A 430 24.15 22.20 14.21
N PHE A 431 23.47 21.15 14.68
CA PHE A 431 22.03 20.98 14.50
C PHE A 431 21.19 21.74 15.52
N SER A 432 21.80 22.44 16.49
CA SER A 432 21.08 23.14 17.58
C SER A 432 20.02 24.10 17.04
N SER A 433 20.35 24.87 15.99
CA SER A 433 19.38 25.80 15.41
C SER A 433 18.24 25.12 14.67
N PHE A 434 18.45 23.91 14.15
CA PHE A 434 17.42 23.10 13.50
C PHE A 434 16.46 22.51 14.54
N PHE A 435 17.00 21.92 15.61
CA PHE A 435 16.20 21.37 16.71
C PHE A 435 15.40 22.47 17.42
N GLU A 436 16.02 23.59 17.77
CA GLU A 436 15.31 24.72 18.39
C GLU A 436 14.11 25.19 17.55
N GLN A 437 14.31 25.32 16.24
CA GLN A 437 13.27 25.77 15.32
C GLN A 437 12.13 24.76 15.12
N TRP A 438 12.41 23.46 15.11
CA TRP A 438 11.41 22.46 14.73
C TRP A 438 10.83 21.67 15.89
N VAL A 439 11.58 21.54 16.98
CA VAL A 439 11.19 20.81 18.19
C VAL A 439 10.48 21.71 19.20
N HIS A 440 11.04 22.90 19.46
CA HIS A 440 10.61 23.79 20.55
C HIS A 440 9.73 24.97 20.09
N ARG A 441 9.71 25.30 18.80
CA ARG A 441 8.92 26.42 18.26
C ARG A 441 7.59 25.99 17.64
N THR A 442 6.53 26.75 17.88
CA THR A 442 5.23 26.63 17.19
C THR A 442 5.26 27.27 15.79
N GLY A 443 4.22 27.05 15.02
CA GLY A 443 4.02 27.61 13.68
C GLY A 443 4.76 26.86 12.59
N ALA A 444 4.56 27.35 11.36
CA ALA A 444 5.21 26.90 10.15
C ALA A 444 5.49 28.12 9.23
N PRO A 445 6.54 28.08 8.40
CA PRO A 445 6.76 29.13 7.40
C PRO A 445 5.65 29.10 6.35
N GLU A 446 5.35 30.27 5.77
CA GLU A 446 4.53 30.42 4.58
C GLU A 446 5.43 30.98 3.48
N LEU A 447 5.42 30.38 2.29
CA LEU A 447 6.36 30.72 1.22
C LEU A 447 5.64 31.25 -0.01
N ALA A 448 6.27 32.18 -0.71
CA ALA A 448 5.84 32.66 -2.01
C ALA A 448 7.03 32.90 -2.94
N LEU A 449 6.87 32.54 -4.21
CA LEU A 449 7.83 32.81 -5.28
C LEU A 449 7.29 33.94 -6.16
N GLN A 450 8.10 34.97 -6.41
CA GLN A 450 7.70 36.18 -7.13
C GLN A 450 8.79 36.66 -8.07
N ASP A 451 8.44 37.57 -8.97
CA ASP A 451 9.38 38.31 -9.83
C ASP A 451 10.32 37.42 -10.65
N ALA A 452 9.83 36.25 -11.08
CA ALA A 452 10.59 35.33 -11.93
C ALA A 452 10.76 35.91 -13.34
N VAL A 453 11.97 36.34 -13.67
CA VAL A 453 12.34 36.94 -14.96
C VAL A 453 13.57 36.26 -15.54
N VAL A 454 13.63 36.14 -16.87
CA VAL A 454 14.81 35.65 -17.57
C VAL A 454 15.41 36.73 -18.45
N ASN A 455 16.71 36.95 -18.31
CA ASN A 455 17.49 37.81 -19.19
C ASN A 455 18.38 36.96 -20.09
N LYS A 456 18.45 37.30 -21.38
CA LYS A 456 19.38 36.66 -22.31
C LYS A 456 20.78 37.25 -22.13
N THR A 457 21.78 36.39 -21.99
CA THR A 457 23.20 36.75 -21.90
C THR A 457 23.97 36.20 -23.11
N PRO A 458 25.21 36.66 -23.38
CA PRO A 458 26.05 36.08 -24.42
C PRO A 458 26.29 34.57 -24.23
N GLU A 459 26.32 34.11 -22.98
CA GLU A 459 26.58 32.73 -22.58
C GLU A 459 25.31 31.87 -22.40
N GLY A 460 24.12 32.43 -22.61
CA GLY A 460 22.84 31.73 -22.46
C GLY A 460 21.72 32.60 -21.87
N TYR A 461 21.21 32.19 -20.72
CA TYR A 461 20.10 32.83 -20.00
C TYR A 461 20.36 32.87 -18.50
N THR A 462 20.10 34.02 -17.88
CA THR A 462 20.11 34.17 -16.41
C THR A 462 18.66 34.30 -15.91
N LEU A 463 18.24 33.36 -15.08
CA LEU A 463 16.99 33.41 -14.32
C LEU A 463 17.22 34.20 -13.03
N LYS A 464 16.36 35.18 -12.77
CA LYS A 464 16.20 35.81 -11.45
C LYS A 464 14.80 35.56 -10.92
N ALA A 465 14.67 35.21 -9.65
CA ALA A 465 13.39 35.08 -8.95
C ALA A 465 13.56 35.44 -7.47
N THR A 466 12.49 35.83 -6.79
CA THR A 466 12.52 36.15 -5.35
C THR A 466 11.67 35.17 -4.56
N LEU A 467 12.29 34.46 -3.64
CA LEU A 467 11.61 33.60 -2.66
C LEU A 467 11.36 34.39 -1.37
N LYS A 468 10.13 34.35 -0.85
CA LYS A 468 9.69 35.14 0.32
C LYS A 468 9.07 34.26 1.40
N GLN A 469 9.31 34.62 2.65
CA GLN A 469 8.62 34.09 3.84
C GLN A 469 7.50 35.04 4.28
N THR A 470 6.25 34.74 3.95
CA THR A 470 5.11 35.66 4.10
C THR A 470 4.47 35.66 5.48
N GLN A 471 4.78 34.68 6.32
CA GLN A 471 4.22 34.58 7.67
C GLN A 471 4.63 35.77 8.55
N ARG A 472 3.75 36.21 9.45
CA ARG A 472 4.01 37.35 10.37
C ARG A 472 5.07 37.06 11.42
N ASP A 473 5.22 35.80 11.82
CA ASP A 473 6.17 35.37 12.84
C ASP A 473 7.63 35.47 12.35
N GLY A 474 8.58 35.16 13.24
CA GLY A 474 10.01 35.20 12.91
C GLY A 474 10.38 34.36 11.69
N VAL A 475 11.45 34.73 11.00
CA VAL A 475 11.96 33.97 9.85
C VAL A 475 12.39 32.56 10.29
N TYR A 476 12.20 31.59 9.42
CA TYR A 476 12.75 30.25 9.53
C TYR A 476 14.04 30.17 8.71
N ARG A 477 14.97 29.32 9.15
CA ARG A 477 16.11 28.86 8.35
C ARG A 477 15.65 27.63 7.58
N LEU A 478 15.63 27.74 6.26
CA LEU A 478 15.07 26.74 5.34
C LEU A 478 16.10 26.39 4.28
N ARG A 479 16.17 25.10 3.95
CA ARG A 479 16.79 24.62 2.72
C ARG A 479 15.67 24.23 1.77
N VAL A 480 15.44 25.05 0.75
CA VAL A 480 14.27 24.95 -0.13
C VAL A 480 14.70 24.34 -1.45
N PRO A 481 14.15 23.18 -1.85
CA PRO A 481 14.36 22.63 -3.18
C PRO A 481 13.83 23.59 -4.24
N VAL A 482 14.56 23.78 -5.33
CA VAL A 482 14.13 24.59 -6.47
C VAL A 482 14.25 23.78 -7.74
N ALA A 483 13.19 23.75 -8.54
CA ALA A 483 13.18 23.13 -9.87
C ALA A 483 13.00 24.20 -10.95
N VAL A 484 13.74 24.06 -12.05
CA VAL A 484 13.69 24.96 -13.20
C VAL A 484 13.43 24.16 -14.46
N HIS A 485 12.30 24.43 -15.12
CA HIS A 485 11.91 23.77 -16.36
C HIS A 485 12.52 24.54 -17.53
N LEU A 486 13.35 23.86 -18.31
CA LEU A 486 14.11 24.44 -19.40
C LEU A 486 13.50 24.04 -20.75
N GLN A 487 13.53 24.97 -21.70
CA GLN A 487 13.02 24.73 -23.06
C GLN A 487 13.71 23.54 -23.73
N GLY A 488 12.91 22.58 -24.20
CA GLY A 488 13.40 21.41 -24.93
C GLY A 488 14.03 20.32 -24.04
N GLN A 489 13.95 20.43 -22.71
CA GLN A 489 14.54 19.46 -21.78
C GLN A 489 13.48 18.58 -21.11
N ALA A 490 13.55 17.27 -21.30
CA ALA A 490 12.56 16.35 -20.72
C ALA A 490 12.56 16.31 -19.18
N GLN A 491 13.69 16.66 -18.54
CA GLN A 491 13.87 16.69 -17.09
C GLN A 491 14.09 18.13 -16.61
N ALA A 492 13.51 18.47 -15.47
CA ALA A 492 13.76 19.75 -14.82
C ALA A 492 15.17 19.78 -14.20
N TYR A 493 15.80 20.95 -14.21
CA TYR A 493 17.00 21.17 -13.40
C TYR A 493 16.60 21.35 -11.94
N GLN A 494 17.20 20.60 -11.01
CA GLN A 494 16.88 20.69 -9.58
C GLN A 494 18.11 21.13 -8.77
N THR A 495 17.91 22.06 -7.83
CA THR A 495 18.93 22.55 -6.90
C THR A 495 18.31 22.84 -5.52
N GLN A 496 19.10 23.34 -4.58
CA GLN A 496 18.66 23.73 -3.23
C GLN A 496 19.08 25.16 -2.93
N VAL A 497 18.21 25.91 -2.26
CA VAL A 497 18.45 27.30 -1.86
C VAL A 497 18.35 27.41 -0.33
N ASP A 498 19.41 27.88 0.32
CA ASP A 498 19.43 28.14 1.75
C ASP A 498 18.89 29.56 2.05
N MET A 499 17.71 29.63 2.66
CA MET A 499 17.00 30.86 3.01
C MET A 499 16.97 31.07 4.53
N ASN A 500 17.57 32.17 4.99
CA ASN A 500 17.58 32.56 6.41
C ASN A 500 17.12 34.01 6.65
N ARG A 501 16.50 34.62 5.64
CA ARG A 501 15.97 35.99 5.65
C ARG A 501 14.51 35.99 5.19
N ARG A 502 13.86 37.15 5.31
CA ARG A 502 12.47 37.36 4.87
C ARG A 502 12.31 37.18 3.36
N GLU A 503 13.31 37.61 2.60
CA GLU A 503 13.38 37.50 1.14
C GLU A 503 14.77 36.97 0.75
N HIS A 504 14.83 36.17 -0.33
CA HIS A 504 16.04 35.61 -0.90
C HIS A 504 15.96 35.69 -2.43
N GLU A 505 16.98 36.28 -3.06
CA GLU A 505 17.08 36.33 -4.52
C GLU A 505 17.73 35.04 -5.04
N ILE A 506 17.04 34.35 -5.93
CA ILE A 506 17.52 33.19 -6.67
C ILE A 506 18.07 33.72 -7.99
N GLU A 507 19.35 33.45 -8.27
CA GLU A 507 20.00 33.76 -9.54
C GLU A 507 20.70 32.50 -10.06
N LEU A 508 20.30 32.06 -11.25
CA LEU A 508 20.77 30.80 -11.86
C LEU A 508 21.00 30.97 -13.36
N ASP A 509 22.10 30.43 -13.88
CA ASP A 509 22.49 30.52 -15.29
C ASP A 509 22.26 29.20 -16.04
N PHE A 510 21.75 29.31 -17.27
CA PHE A 510 21.38 28.16 -18.10
C PHE A 510 21.73 28.37 -19.58
N GLN A 511 22.08 27.28 -20.27
CA GLN A 511 22.28 27.27 -21.72
C GLN A 511 20.93 27.29 -22.48
N ALA A 512 19.93 26.59 -21.95
CA ALA A 512 18.57 26.57 -22.48
C ALA A 512 17.70 27.59 -21.72
N ARG A 513 16.65 28.09 -22.38
CA ARG A 513 15.75 29.11 -21.80
C ARG A 513 14.93 28.54 -20.64
N PRO A 514 14.98 29.16 -19.44
CA PRO A 514 14.02 28.89 -18.36
C PRO A 514 12.59 29.29 -18.75
N LEU A 515 11.66 28.38 -18.54
CA LEU A 515 10.24 28.56 -18.83
C LEU A 515 9.41 28.69 -17.55
N ARG A 516 9.77 27.93 -16.51
CA ARG A 516 9.06 27.88 -15.23
C ARG A 516 10.06 27.62 -14.11
N VAL A 517 9.82 28.20 -12.95
CA VAL A 517 10.57 27.94 -11.72
C VAL A 517 9.61 27.56 -10.61
N GLU A 518 9.97 26.52 -9.87
CA GLU A 518 9.20 25.99 -8.76
C GLU A 518 10.04 25.91 -7.49
N ALA A 519 9.46 26.24 -6.35
CA ALA A 519 10.05 26.06 -5.02
C ALA A 519 9.30 24.97 -4.26
N ASP A 520 10.03 24.05 -3.65
CA ASP A 520 9.53 22.89 -2.93
C ASP A 520 8.47 22.05 -3.71
N PRO A 521 8.71 21.70 -4.99
CA PRO A 521 7.68 21.06 -5.83
C PRO A 521 7.32 19.62 -5.39
N GLN A 522 8.17 19.00 -4.55
CA GLN A 522 7.98 17.64 -4.02
C GLN A 522 7.61 17.62 -2.52
N PHE A 523 7.24 18.78 -1.95
CA PHE A 523 6.79 18.93 -0.56
C PHE A 523 7.80 18.38 0.47
N ASP A 524 9.09 18.69 0.31
CA ASP A 524 10.16 18.27 1.22
C ASP A 524 10.29 19.19 2.45
N VAL A 525 9.72 20.40 2.42
CA VAL A 525 9.84 21.38 3.51
C VAL A 525 8.58 21.40 4.37
N PHE A 526 8.72 21.30 5.71
CA PHE A 526 7.59 21.57 6.60
C PHE A 526 7.20 23.05 6.52
N ARG A 527 6.03 23.31 5.95
CA ARG A 527 5.49 24.65 5.74
C ARG A 527 3.96 24.62 5.82
N ARG A 528 3.36 25.76 6.09
CA ARG A 528 1.92 25.91 5.91
C ARG A 528 1.66 26.05 4.41
N LEU A 529 0.93 25.09 3.82
CA LEU A 529 0.57 25.16 2.42
C LEU A 529 -0.35 26.36 2.19
N ASP A 530 -0.12 27.08 1.09
CA ASP A 530 -1.10 28.03 0.59
C ASP A 530 -2.34 27.25 0.14
N SER A 531 -3.52 27.84 0.32
CA SER A 531 -4.77 27.17 -0.01
C SER A 531 -4.78 26.67 -1.46
N ARG A 532 -4.14 27.40 -2.38
CA ARG A 532 -4.08 27.10 -3.81
C ARG A 532 -3.23 25.86 -4.15
N GLU A 533 -2.33 25.47 -3.24
CA GLU A 533 -1.51 24.25 -3.35
C GLU A 533 -2.23 22.99 -2.85
N ILE A 534 -3.38 23.16 -2.23
CA ILE A 534 -4.21 22.07 -1.69
C ILE A 534 -5.43 21.91 -2.60
N PRO A 535 -5.64 20.79 -3.30
CA PRO A 535 -6.90 20.57 -4.02
C PRO A 535 -8.09 20.88 -3.10
N PRO A 536 -9.12 21.64 -3.53
CA PRO A 536 -10.26 21.84 -2.66
C PRO A 536 -10.80 20.46 -2.28
N ALA A 537 -11.13 20.26 -1.01
CA ALA A 537 -11.37 18.93 -0.45
C ALA A 537 -12.42 18.98 0.65
N LEU A 538 -13.03 17.83 0.92
CA LEU A 538 -14.05 17.67 1.96
C LEU A 538 -13.53 18.02 3.36
N SER A 539 -12.23 17.87 3.63
CA SER A 539 -11.58 18.21 4.91
C SER A 539 -11.78 19.68 5.30
N GLN A 540 -11.69 20.57 4.32
CA GLN A 540 -11.92 22.01 4.50
C GLN A 540 -13.36 22.27 4.95
N GLY A 541 -14.30 21.45 4.45
CA GLY A 541 -15.68 21.27 4.92
C GLY A 541 -15.81 21.17 6.42
N PHE A 542 -15.17 20.15 6.95
CA PHE A 542 -15.29 19.76 8.35
C PHE A 542 -14.40 20.59 9.29
N GLY A 543 -13.43 21.34 8.76
CA GLY A 543 -12.51 22.18 9.53
C GLY A 543 -12.90 23.66 9.61
N ALA A 544 -13.92 24.10 8.86
CA ALA A 544 -14.30 25.51 8.80
C ALA A 544 -14.90 26.02 10.13
N GLU A 545 -14.49 27.23 10.55
CA GLU A 545 -14.97 27.84 11.81
C GLU A 545 -16.43 28.30 11.74
N THR A 546 -16.85 28.90 10.62
CA THR A 546 -18.20 29.46 10.39
C THR A 546 -18.77 29.08 9.02
N PRO A 547 -18.95 27.79 8.71
CA PRO A 547 -19.59 27.33 7.47
C PRO A 547 -21.08 27.73 7.37
N LEU A 548 -21.57 27.95 6.14
CA LEU A 548 -22.98 28.16 5.79
C LEU A 548 -23.51 26.94 5.02
N LEU A 549 -24.59 26.32 5.49
CA LEU A 549 -25.32 25.27 4.78
C LEU A 549 -26.52 25.88 4.06
N ILE A 550 -26.68 25.54 2.78
CA ILE A 550 -27.71 26.03 1.89
C ILE A 550 -28.55 24.85 1.42
N LEU A 551 -29.76 24.75 1.95
CA LEU A 551 -30.76 23.74 1.63
C LEU A 551 -31.54 24.12 0.36
N PRO A 552 -32.01 23.16 -0.44
CA PRO A 552 -32.88 23.46 -1.56
C PRO A 552 -34.24 23.96 -1.04
N ALA A 553 -34.80 24.99 -1.66
CA ALA A 553 -36.14 25.48 -1.33
C ALA A 553 -37.25 24.79 -2.16
N ASP A 554 -36.89 24.32 -3.36
CA ASP A 554 -37.78 23.69 -4.34
C ASP A 554 -37.27 22.27 -4.66
N ASP A 555 -37.74 21.30 -3.89
CA ASP A 555 -37.43 19.87 -4.03
C ASP A 555 -38.53 19.03 -3.37
N ASP A 556 -38.47 17.71 -3.48
CA ASP A 556 -39.42 16.83 -2.78
C ASP A 556 -39.38 17.04 -1.26
N VAL A 557 -40.55 17.06 -0.62
CA VAL A 557 -40.71 17.35 0.82
C VAL A 557 -39.88 16.37 1.67
N SER A 558 -39.81 15.10 1.28
CA SER A 558 -39.05 14.09 2.02
C SER A 558 -37.54 14.30 1.89
N THR A 559 -37.07 14.76 0.72
CA THR A 559 -35.68 15.13 0.46
C THR A 559 -35.26 16.36 1.26
N ILE A 560 -36.08 17.42 1.27
CA ILE A 560 -35.84 18.63 2.08
C ILE A 560 -35.71 18.25 3.55
N GLN A 561 -36.64 17.46 4.08
CA GLN A 561 -36.60 17.00 5.47
C GLN A 561 -35.36 16.15 5.78
N ALA A 562 -34.86 15.36 4.81
CA ALA A 562 -33.64 14.59 5.00
C ALA A 562 -32.41 15.49 5.12
N TYR A 563 -32.31 16.53 4.28
CA TYR A 563 -31.21 17.51 4.39
C TYR A 563 -31.30 18.37 5.65
N GLU A 564 -32.50 18.72 6.11
CA GLU A 564 -32.68 19.42 7.40
C GLU A 564 -32.15 18.56 8.57
N ARG A 565 -32.52 17.27 8.62
CA ARG A 565 -32.00 16.33 9.63
C ARG A 565 -30.48 16.15 9.55
N LEU A 566 -29.93 16.12 8.34
CA LEU A 566 -28.49 16.06 8.13
C LEU A 566 -27.79 17.29 8.75
N ALA A 567 -28.30 18.49 8.46
CA ALA A 567 -27.77 19.74 8.99
C ALA A 567 -27.83 19.78 10.53
N GLU A 568 -28.95 19.37 11.13
CA GLU A 568 -29.10 19.26 12.59
C GLU A 568 -28.11 18.28 13.21
N THR A 569 -27.93 17.11 12.57
CA THR A 569 -27.00 16.07 13.05
C THR A 569 -25.58 16.59 13.04
N TRP A 570 -25.14 17.21 11.93
CA TRP A 570 -23.81 17.80 11.85
C TRP A 570 -23.59 18.91 12.87
N GLN A 571 -24.60 19.75 13.12
CA GLN A 571 -24.54 20.80 14.13
C GLN A 571 -24.37 20.28 15.56
N ARG A 572 -24.86 19.07 15.88
CA ARG A 572 -24.61 18.44 17.19
C ARG A 572 -23.22 17.85 17.31
N THR A 573 -22.60 17.45 16.21
CA THR A 573 -21.31 16.72 16.19
C THR A 573 -20.07 17.60 16.02
N GLN A 574 -20.24 18.90 15.85
CA GLN A 574 -19.16 19.84 15.53
C GLN A 574 -19.05 20.95 16.59
N PRO A 575 -17.83 21.38 16.94
CA PRO A 575 -17.61 22.43 17.92
C PRO A 575 -18.02 23.84 17.43
N GLY A 576 -18.19 24.03 16.11
CA GLY A 576 -18.57 25.31 15.49
C GLY A 576 -20.08 25.47 15.25
N ARG A 577 -20.58 26.71 15.25
CA ARG A 577 -22.00 27.02 14.97
C ARG A 577 -22.23 27.15 13.47
N PHE A 578 -22.84 26.15 12.84
CA PHE A 578 -23.32 26.25 11.46
C PHE A 578 -24.44 27.27 11.35
N GLU A 579 -24.39 28.09 10.31
CA GLU A 579 -25.56 28.81 9.82
C GLU A 579 -26.26 27.93 8.77
N VAL A 580 -27.58 27.78 8.87
CA VAL A 580 -28.38 27.02 7.91
C VAL A 580 -29.40 27.97 7.29
N LYS A 581 -29.44 28.01 5.96
CA LYS A 581 -30.42 28.78 5.18
C LYS A 581 -30.97 27.93 4.05
N ARG A 582 -32.16 28.27 3.58
CA ARG A 582 -32.67 27.79 2.29
C ARG A 582 -32.18 28.69 1.18
N ASP A 583 -32.11 28.14 -0.03
CA ASP A 583 -31.57 28.89 -1.17
C ASP A 583 -32.41 30.13 -1.52
N ASP A 584 -33.71 30.14 -1.21
CA ASP A 584 -34.66 31.26 -1.36
C ASP A 584 -34.50 32.40 -0.37
N GLN A 585 -33.70 32.17 0.67
CA GLN A 585 -33.33 33.18 1.65
C GLN A 585 -32.03 33.91 1.27
N LEU A 586 -31.45 33.59 0.10
CA LEU A 586 -30.20 34.14 -0.39
C LEU A 586 -30.34 34.69 -1.81
N ASP A 587 -29.96 35.95 -2.00
CA ASP A 587 -29.87 36.56 -3.33
C ASP A 587 -28.60 36.11 -4.09
N ARG A 588 -27.51 35.86 -3.35
CA ARG A 588 -26.21 35.45 -3.89
C ARG A 588 -25.45 34.56 -2.91
N LEU A 589 -24.55 33.72 -3.45
CA LEU A 589 -23.58 32.98 -2.65
C LEU A 589 -22.59 33.94 -1.98
N PRO A 590 -22.37 33.84 -0.66
CA PRO A 590 -21.29 34.57 0.00
C PRO A 590 -19.94 33.99 -0.41
N SER A 591 -18.95 34.87 -0.61
CA SER A 591 -17.60 34.51 -1.04
C SER A 591 -16.56 34.56 0.08
N ASP A 592 -16.89 35.16 1.22
CA ASP A 592 -16.01 35.42 2.36
C ASP A 592 -15.94 34.25 3.36
N ARG A 593 -16.72 33.20 3.12
CA ARG A 593 -16.80 32.02 3.98
C ARG A 593 -17.01 30.75 3.19
N MET A 594 -16.88 29.63 3.89
CA MET A 594 -17.15 28.32 3.33
C MET A 594 -18.66 28.09 3.18
N VAL A 595 -19.08 27.52 2.06
CA VAL A 595 -20.49 27.20 1.78
C VAL A 595 -20.68 25.73 1.42
N TRP A 596 -21.75 25.14 1.93
CA TRP A 596 -22.27 23.83 1.57
C TRP A 596 -23.58 24.03 0.82
N ILE A 597 -23.65 23.61 -0.42
CA ILE A 597 -24.83 23.63 -1.28
C ILE A 597 -25.37 22.20 -1.29
N LEU A 598 -26.59 22.02 -0.79
CA LEU A 598 -27.21 20.70 -0.68
C LEU A 598 -28.33 20.56 -1.74
N GLY A 599 -28.37 19.40 -2.40
CA GLY A 599 -29.41 19.03 -3.38
C GLY A 599 -29.03 19.26 -4.84
N TRP A 600 -29.60 18.43 -5.74
CA TRP A 600 -29.50 18.60 -7.19
C TRP A 600 -30.26 19.84 -7.65
N HIS A 601 -31.46 20.07 -7.10
CA HIS A 601 -32.36 21.18 -7.44
C HIS A 601 -32.03 22.51 -6.74
N ASN A 602 -30.89 22.61 -6.07
CA ASN A 602 -30.48 23.85 -5.43
C ASN A 602 -30.18 24.94 -6.46
N ARG A 603 -30.73 26.16 -6.30
CA ARG A 603 -30.52 27.26 -7.27
C ARG A 603 -29.05 27.60 -7.54
N PHE A 604 -28.17 27.26 -6.59
CA PHE A 604 -26.74 27.57 -6.66
C PHE A 604 -25.88 26.41 -7.17
N ALA A 605 -26.46 25.24 -7.47
CA ALA A 605 -25.73 24.07 -7.99
C ALA A 605 -24.92 24.42 -9.25
N GLY A 606 -25.53 25.12 -10.21
CA GLY A 606 -24.84 25.58 -11.42
C GLY A 606 -23.65 26.51 -11.17
N ARG A 607 -23.65 27.29 -10.07
CA ARG A 607 -22.49 28.10 -9.69
C ARG A 607 -21.36 27.25 -9.11
N ALA A 608 -21.69 26.22 -8.34
CA ALA A 608 -20.70 25.29 -7.81
C ALA A 608 -20.02 24.52 -8.95
N ALA A 609 -20.80 24.02 -9.92
CA ALA A 609 -20.28 23.39 -11.12
C ALA A 609 -19.48 24.36 -12.00
N GLY A 610 -19.97 25.59 -12.19
CA GLY A 610 -19.26 26.61 -12.97
C GLY A 610 -17.90 27.02 -12.39
N ALA A 611 -17.71 26.91 -11.08
CA ALA A 611 -16.41 27.10 -10.43
C ALA A 611 -15.41 25.95 -10.72
N LEU A 612 -15.83 24.89 -11.42
CA LEU A 612 -15.03 23.73 -11.80
C LEU A 612 -14.82 23.63 -13.33
N ASN A 613 -15.15 24.67 -14.09
CA ASN A 613 -14.99 24.68 -15.55
C ASN A 613 -13.53 24.40 -15.98
N GLU A 614 -12.55 24.85 -15.18
CA GLU A 614 -11.12 24.58 -15.38
C GLU A 614 -10.73 23.10 -15.20
N HIS A 615 -11.61 22.28 -14.63
CA HIS A 615 -11.46 20.85 -14.47
C HIS A 615 -12.35 20.04 -15.43
N ALA A 616 -12.81 20.66 -16.53
CA ALA A 616 -13.68 20.04 -17.53
C ALA A 616 -14.98 19.44 -16.94
N VAL A 617 -15.48 20.02 -15.85
CA VAL A 617 -16.79 19.68 -15.27
C VAL A 617 -17.88 20.46 -16.00
N GLN A 618 -18.91 19.76 -16.45
CA GLN A 618 -20.07 20.36 -17.10
C GLN A 618 -21.34 19.93 -16.38
N PHE A 619 -22.27 20.87 -16.17
CA PHE A 619 -23.54 20.59 -15.51
C PHE A 619 -24.69 21.22 -16.29
N GLU A 620 -25.64 20.38 -16.68
CA GLU A 620 -26.82 20.72 -17.47
C GLU A 620 -28.09 20.32 -16.74
N GLY A 621 -28.43 21.05 -15.68
CA GLY A 621 -29.70 20.94 -14.94
C GLY A 621 -29.85 19.67 -14.09
N THR A 622 -29.87 18.51 -14.72
CA THR A 622 -30.01 17.19 -14.07
C THR A 622 -28.85 16.24 -14.40
N GLN A 623 -27.96 16.66 -15.30
CA GLN A 623 -26.84 15.86 -15.77
C GLN A 623 -25.50 16.55 -15.44
N LEU A 624 -24.59 15.81 -14.83
CA LEU A 624 -23.22 16.22 -14.52
C LEU A 624 -22.25 15.36 -15.32
N THR A 625 -21.42 15.99 -16.16
CA THR A 625 -20.29 15.33 -16.81
C THR A 625 -19.01 15.65 -16.06
N LEU A 626 -18.28 14.62 -15.65
CA LEU A 626 -17.03 14.69 -14.89
C LEU A 626 -16.08 13.58 -15.34
N ASN A 627 -14.88 13.95 -15.82
CA ASN A 627 -13.87 13.02 -16.34
C ASN A 627 -14.45 12.05 -17.40
N GLU A 628 -15.18 12.60 -18.38
CA GLU A 628 -15.84 11.83 -19.45
C GLU A 628 -16.94 10.86 -18.98
N GLN A 629 -17.25 10.83 -17.68
CA GLN A 629 -18.36 10.08 -17.10
C GLN A 629 -19.55 10.99 -16.86
N VAL A 630 -20.74 10.42 -17.06
CA VAL A 630 -22.01 11.12 -16.95
C VAL A 630 -22.76 10.62 -15.71
N PHE A 631 -23.20 11.56 -14.87
CA PHE A 631 -23.98 11.32 -13.66
C PHE A 631 -25.31 12.07 -13.73
N THR A 632 -26.36 11.49 -13.18
CA THR A 632 -27.74 12.00 -13.25
C THR A 632 -28.38 12.05 -11.87
N ASP A 633 -29.30 12.99 -11.69
CA ASP A 633 -29.99 13.25 -10.42
C ASP A 633 -30.90 12.11 -9.92
N ASP A 634 -31.40 11.26 -10.82
CA ASP A 634 -32.24 10.11 -10.50
C ASP A 634 -31.45 8.88 -10.01
N ALA A 635 -30.24 8.68 -10.55
CA ALA A 635 -29.45 7.47 -10.30
C ALA A 635 -28.22 7.70 -9.42
N HIS A 636 -27.79 8.96 -9.23
CA HIS A 636 -26.49 9.25 -8.65
C HIS A 636 -26.52 10.27 -7.52
N THR A 637 -25.69 9.99 -6.52
CA THR A 637 -25.33 10.93 -5.47
C THR A 637 -23.93 11.47 -5.76
N VAL A 638 -23.78 12.79 -5.88
CA VAL A 638 -22.51 13.46 -6.19
C VAL A 638 -22.09 14.40 -5.08
N VAL A 639 -20.78 14.50 -4.88
CA VAL A 639 -20.16 15.39 -3.92
C VAL A 639 -19.00 16.04 -4.64
N LEU A 640 -19.04 17.36 -4.86
CA LEU A 640 -17.97 18.11 -5.50
C LEU A 640 -17.50 19.22 -4.57
N THR A 641 -16.21 19.55 -4.63
CA THR A 641 -15.63 20.68 -3.94
C THR A 641 -15.01 21.63 -4.95
N ALA A 642 -15.30 22.91 -4.88
CA ALA A 642 -14.71 23.94 -5.75
C ALA A 642 -14.12 25.06 -4.92
N ARG A 643 -13.20 25.84 -5.50
CA ARG A 643 -12.77 27.10 -4.86
C ARG A 643 -13.79 28.18 -5.10
N GLN A 644 -13.87 29.13 -4.16
CA GLN A 644 -14.53 30.40 -4.40
C GLN A 644 -13.67 31.23 -5.38
N PRO A 645 -14.17 31.58 -6.58
CA PRO A 645 -13.36 32.26 -7.59
C PRO A 645 -12.78 33.60 -7.13
N SER A 646 -13.48 34.32 -6.26
CA SER A 646 -13.03 35.63 -5.75
C SER A 646 -12.21 35.55 -4.47
N MET A 647 -12.18 34.41 -3.78
CA MET A 647 -11.47 34.19 -2.51
C MET A 647 -10.97 32.73 -2.47
N PRO A 648 -9.86 32.39 -3.14
CA PRO A 648 -9.40 31.01 -3.30
C PRO A 648 -9.13 30.22 -2.00
N ASP A 649 -8.98 30.94 -0.88
CA ASP A 649 -8.88 30.39 0.48
C ASP A 649 -10.20 29.81 1.02
N LYS A 650 -11.31 30.03 0.33
CA LYS A 650 -12.64 29.55 0.71
C LYS A 650 -13.13 28.51 -0.29
N THR A 651 -13.85 27.52 0.22
CA THR A 651 -14.32 26.37 -0.55
C THR A 651 -15.84 26.36 -0.66
N ILE A 652 -16.34 25.95 -1.82
CA ILE A 652 -17.73 25.59 -2.10
C ILE A 652 -17.80 24.07 -2.08
N LEU A 653 -18.66 23.50 -1.23
CA LEU A 653 -19.01 22.08 -1.29
C LEU A 653 -20.40 21.94 -1.87
N TRP A 654 -20.56 21.10 -2.88
CA TRP A 654 -21.85 20.72 -3.41
C TRP A 654 -22.11 19.25 -3.11
N VAL A 655 -23.20 18.96 -2.41
CA VAL A 655 -23.59 17.61 -2.00
C VAL A 655 -25.01 17.36 -2.49
N ALA A 656 -25.15 16.60 -3.57
CA ALA A 656 -26.43 16.33 -4.21
C ALA A 656 -26.71 14.83 -4.19
N ALA A 657 -27.79 14.44 -3.52
CA ALA A 657 -28.19 13.05 -3.36
C ALA A 657 -29.45 12.77 -4.18
N ASN A 658 -29.54 11.57 -4.75
CA ASN A 658 -30.68 11.15 -5.58
C ASN A 658 -31.89 10.66 -4.77
N SER A 659 -31.77 10.50 -3.44
CA SER A 659 -32.88 10.07 -2.58
C SER A 659 -32.71 10.50 -1.11
N PRO A 660 -33.80 10.56 -0.32
CA PRO A 660 -33.74 10.81 1.13
C PRO A 660 -32.89 9.80 1.90
N LEU A 661 -32.89 8.52 1.47
CA LEU A 661 -32.07 7.48 2.09
C LEU A 661 -30.57 7.73 1.84
N ALA A 662 -30.23 8.14 0.61
CA ALA A 662 -28.86 8.47 0.25
C ALA A 662 -28.31 9.65 1.09
N VAL A 663 -29.14 10.67 1.38
CA VAL A 663 -28.77 11.78 2.29
C VAL A 663 -28.34 11.25 3.67
N ASN A 664 -29.08 10.31 4.25
CA ASN A 664 -28.75 9.72 5.55
C ASN A 664 -27.46 8.89 5.49
N GLU A 665 -27.25 8.13 4.41
CA GLU A 665 -26.03 7.36 4.22
C GLU A 665 -24.78 8.24 4.07
N LEU A 666 -24.89 9.38 3.37
CA LEU A 666 -23.81 10.34 3.21
C LEU A 666 -23.31 10.88 4.55
N ALA A 667 -24.21 11.12 5.51
CA ALA A 667 -23.85 11.61 6.85
C ALA A 667 -22.77 10.74 7.51
N ARG A 668 -22.90 9.41 7.36
CA ARG A 668 -21.98 8.42 7.90
C ARG A 668 -20.74 8.24 7.02
N LYS A 669 -20.89 8.33 5.69
CA LYS A 669 -19.81 8.04 4.74
C LYS A 669 -18.81 9.20 4.58
N LEU A 670 -19.29 10.45 4.43
CA LEU A 670 -18.44 11.61 4.10
C LEU A 670 -17.25 11.84 5.06
N PRO A 671 -17.37 11.61 6.39
CA PRO A 671 -16.23 11.70 7.30
C PRO A 671 -15.06 10.76 6.97
N HIS A 672 -15.27 9.72 6.15
CA HIS A 672 -14.23 8.81 5.67
C HIS A 672 -13.60 9.23 4.34
N TYR A 673 -14.17 10.21 3.63
CA TYR A 673 -13.72 10.69 2.31
C TYR A 673 -13.07 12.08 2.34
N ARG A 674 -12.64 12.56 3.50
CA ARG A 674 -12.18 13.96 3.73
C ARG A 674 -11.16 14.47 2.72
N LYS A 675 -10.27 13.61 2.22
CA LYS A 675 -9.20 14.03 1.30
C LYS A 675 -9.65 14.22 -0.16
N TYR A 676 -10.84 13.76 -0.53
CA TYR A 676 -11.28 13.78 -1.93
C TYR A 676 -11.93 15.12 -2.27
N SER A 677 -11.75 15.54 -3.53
CA SER A 677 -12.37 16.73 -4.11
C SER A 677 -13.69 16.43 -4.80
N TYR A 678 -13.83 15.21 -5.31
CA TYR A 678 -15.09 14.74 -5.89
C TYR A 678 -15.36 13.30 -5.53
N LEU A 679 -16.64 12.96 -5.40
CA LEU A 679 -17.17 11.61 -5.22
C LEU A 679 -18.44 11.47 -6.06
N ALA A 680 -18.65 10.29 -6.63
CA ALA A 680 -19.95 9.86 -7.13
C ALA A 680 -20.28 8.48 -6.56
N PHE A 681 -21.54 8.31 -6.19
CA PHE A 681 -22.10 7.07 -5.68
C PHE A 681 -23.29 6.67 -6.55
N ALA A 682 -23.41 5.37 -6.82
CA ALA A 682 -24.62 4.77 -7.36
C ALA A 682 -25.39 4.09 -6.21
N GLY A 683 -26.71 4.11 -6.31
CA GLY A 683 -27.60 3.41 -5.39
C GLY A 683 -29.03 3.91 -5.58
N ASN A 684 -29.94 2.97 -5.81
CA ASN A 684 -31.36 3.27 -5.93
C ASN A 684 -32.02 3.33 -4.53
N GLU A 685 -33.27 3.74 -4.50
CA GLU A 685 -34.05 3.78 -3.26
C GLU A 685 -34.11 2.39 -2.60
N GLY A 686 -33.54 2.27 -1.39
CA GLY A 686 -33.45 1.01 -0.64
C GLY A 686 -32.11 0.26 -0.72
N GLU A 687 -31.17 0.72 -1.55
CA GLU A 687 -29.82 0.13 -1.67
C GLU A 687 -28.75 0.97 -0.96
N ALA A 688 -27.66 0.34 -0.53
CA ALA A 688 -26.51 1.03 0.05
C ALA A 688 -25.70 1.76 -1.04
N LEU A 689 -25.28 3.00 -0.77
CA LEU A 689 -24.48 3.79 -1.70
C LEU A 689 -23.12 3.12 -1.99
N VAL A 690 -22.88 2.77 -3.25
CA VAL A 690 -21.60 2.25 -3.71
C VAL A 690 -20.82 3.38 -4.36
N ASN A 691 -19.60 3.65 -3.89
CA ASN A 691 -18.74 4.64 -4.53
C ASN A 691 -18.29 4.13 -5.90
N ILE A 692 -18.66 4.83 -6.96
CA ILE A 692 -18.32 4.49 -8.34
C ILE A 692 -17.27 5.43 -8.94
N HIS A 693 -17.10 6.61 -8.37
CA HIS A 693 -16.10 7.58 -8.78
C HIS A 693 -15.57 8.37 -7.59
N LYS A 694 -14.27 8.69 -7.61
CA LYS A 694 -13.64 9.57 -6.61
C LYS A 694 -12.28 10.06 -7.09
N GLY A 695 -11.88 11.23 -6.63
CA GLY A 695 -10.54 11.73 -6.88
C GLY A 695 -10.29 13.09 -6.25
N GLN A 696 -9.13 13.65 -6.58
CA GLN A 696 -8.74 15.00 -6.22
C GLN A 696 -8.55 15.81 -7.50
N TRP A 697 -8.84 17.10 -7.45
CA TRP A 697 -8.50 17.98 -8.57
C TRP A 697 -6.99 18.16 -8.67
N PRO A 698 -6.45 18.37 -9.88
CA PRO A 698 -5.07 18.78 -10.04
C PRO A 698 -4.85 20.17 -9.41
N VAL A 699 -3.68 20.36 -8.80
CA VAL A 699 -3.23 21.68 -8.34
C VAL A 699 -2.73 22.45 -9.55
N ILE A 700 -3.45 23.49 -9.94
CA ILE A 700 -3.17 24.27 -11.17
C ILE A 700 -2.52 25.63 -10.88
N GLU A 701 -2.63 26.15 -9.66
CA GLU A 701 -2.11 27.46 -9.27
C GLU A 701 -1.33 27.35 -7.94
N SER A 702 0.00 27.27 -7.97
CA SER A 702 0.80 27.35 -6.74
C SER A 702 1.53 28.69 -6.67
N PRO A 703 1.54 29.41 -5.53
CA PRO A 703 2.41 30.58 -5.34
C PRO A 703 3.90 30.23 -5.37
N LEU A 704 4.25 28.95 -5.28
CA LEU A 704 5.62 28.48 -5.40
C LEU A 704 5.96 28.00 -6.80
N SER A 705 5.06 28.16 -7.77
CA SER A 705 5.29 27.73 -9.15
C SER A 705 4.96 28.87 -10.10
N VAL A 706 5.99 29.46 -10.70
CA VAL A 706 5.87 30.71 -11.47
C VAL A 706 6.40 30.54 -12.88
N VAL A 707 5.60 30.94 -13.87
CA VAL A 707 6.05 31.05 -15.26
C VAL A 707 7.02 32.21 -15.40
N VAL A 708 8.19 31.94 -15.97
CA VAL A 708 9.29 32.90 -16.07
C VAL A 708 8.98 33.92 -17.18
N ARG A 709 8.96 35.20 -16.81
CA ARG A 709 8.65 36.31 -17.73
C ARG A 709 9.88 36.73 -18.53
N GLN A 710 9.68 37.11 -19.79
CA GLN A 710 10.71 37.76 -20.60
C GLN A 710 10.51 39.29 -20.65
N PRO A 711 11.61 40.07 -20.68
CA PRO A 711 11.56 41.46 -21.12
C PRO A 711 11.11 41.51 -22.59
N GLY A 712 9.86 41.94 -22.85
CA GLY A 712 9.31 42.06 -24.20
C GLY A 712 7.95 41.40 -24.45
N GLY A 713 7.40 40.62 -23.50
CA GLY A 713 5.99 40.21 -23.50
C GLY A 713 5.60 38.96 -24.32
N GLU A 714 6.54 38.20 -24.88
CA GLU A 714 6.20 36.88 -25.44
C GLU A 714 5.81 35.91 -24.31
N SER A 715 4.58 35.42 -24.31
CA SER A 715 4.13 34.42 -23.35
C SER A 715 4.80 33.09 -23.65
N ALA A 716 5.59 32.57 -22.71
CA ALA A 716 6.01 31.18 -22.73
C ALA A 716 4.79 30.25 -22.72
N ASP A 717 4.96 29.04 -23.24
CA ASP A 717 3.94 27.98 -23.09
C ASP A 717 3.71 27.73 -21.60
N VAL A 718 2.54 28.16 -21.12
CA VAL A 718 2.13 28.10 -19.71
C VAL A 718 1.93 26.66 -19.24
N THR A 719 1.83 25.71 -20.17
CA THR A 719 1.51 24.31 -19.90
C THR A 719 2.76 23.42 -19.79
N TYR A 720 3.91 23.89 -20.25
CA TYR A 720 5.13 23.08 -20.29
C TYR A 720 5.64 22.73 -18.88
N THR A 721 5.65 21.43 -18.57
CA THR A 721 6.14 20.90 -17.29
C THR A 721 7.07 19.71 -17.55
N ALA A 722 8.38 19.93 -17.43
CA ALA A 722 9.39 18.86 -17.46
C ALA A 722 9.26 17.92 -16.25
N ARG A 723 9.72 16.67 -16.38
CA ARG A 723 9.66 15.66 -15.30
C ARG A 723 10.61 16.03 -14.16
N LEU A 724 10.17 15.83 -12.92
CA LEU A 724 11.01 15.90 -11.73
C LEU A 724 11.68 14.56 -11.47
N GLU A 725 12.87 14.59 -10.89
CA GLU A 725 13.57 13.37 -10.47
C GLU A 725 12.81 12.70 -9.32
N LYS A 726 12.42 11.44 -9.52
CA LYS A 726 11.77 10.65 -8.47
C LYS A 726 12.81 10.15 -7.48
N ARG A 727 12.48 10.24 -6.19
CA ARG A 727 13.33 9.75 -5.10
C ARG A 727 13.16 8.25 -4.87
N ALA A 728 14.27 7.54 -4.68
CA ALA A 728 14.25 6.16 -4.22
C ALA A 728 13.79 6.07 -2.75
N ALA A 729 13.03 5.02 -2.42
CA ALA A 729 12.62 4.79 -1.04
C ALA A 729 13.82 4.47 -0.13
N LEU A 730 13.77 4.92 1.13
CA LEU A 730 14.87 4.71 2.10
C LEU A 730 15.23 3.23 2.30
N ALA A 731 14.22 2.38 2.23
CA ALA A 731 14.35 0.93 2.21
C ALA A 731 13.23 0.35 1.36
N GLN A 732 13.43 -0.87 0.85
CA GLN A 732 12.47 -1.62 0.07
C GLN A 732 12.14 -2.92 0.80
N LEU A 733 10.91 -3.39 0.66
CA LEU A 733 10.55 -4.74 1.08
C LEU A 733 11.42 -5.75 0.30
N PRO A 734 11.85 -6.84 0.94
CA PRO A 734 12.48 -7.92 0.20
C PRO A 734 11.49 -8.44 -0.86
N PRO A 735 11.87 -8.51 -2.14
CA PRO A 735 10.97 -8.98 -3.17
C PRO A 735 10.66 -10.46 -2.91
N VAL A 736 9.37 -10.83 -2.96
CA VAL A 736 8.94 -12.23 -2.84
C VAL A 736 9.46 -13.04 -4.02
N PHE A 737 9.49 -12.44 -5.21
CA PHE A 737 9.91 -13.06 -6.46
C PHE A 737 11.32 -12.62 -6.86
N SER A 738 12.09 -13.54 -7.42
CA SER A 738 13.46 -13.26 -7.85
C SER A 738 13.51 -12.88 -9.33
N ALA A 739 13.66 -11.58 -9.62
CA ALA A 739 13.94 -11.08 -10.97
C ALA A 739 15.09 -11.85 -11.64
N SER A 740 16.18 -12.10 -10.92
CA SER A 740 17.33 -12.84 -11.46
C SER A 740 17.01 -14.28 -11.88
N ARG A 741 16.09 -14.99 -11.20
CA ARG A 741 15.70 -16.35 -11.60
C ARG A 741 14.82 -16.32 -12.84
N MET A 742 13.83 -15.42 -12.86
CA MET A 742 13.00 -15.24 -14.04
C MET A 742 13.85 -14.84 -15.25
N MET A 743 14.82 -13.92 -15.09
CA MET A 743 15.74 -13.55 -16.15
C MET A 743 16.65 -14.72 -16.60
N THR A 744 17.08 -15.60 -15.68
CA THR A 744 17.78 -16.83 -16.06
C THR A 744 16.89 -17.73 -16.92
N ASP A 745 15.64 -17.93 -16.53
CA ASP A 745 14.67 -18.75 -17.28
C ASP A 745 14.42 -18.16 -18.67
N ILE A 746 14.19 -16.83 -18.75
CA ILE A 746 13.98 -16.10 -20.02
C ILE A 746 15.20 -16.20 -20.91
N THR A 747 16.40 -15.94 -20.37
CA THR A 747 17.65 -15.98 -21.15
C THR A 747 17.91 -17.37 -21.70
N HIS A 748 17.58 -18.42 -20.94
CA HIS A 748 17.69 -19.79 -21.42
C HIS A 748 16.68 -20.06 -22.54
N LEU A 749 15.39 -19.83 -22.28
CA LEU A 749 14.30 -20.12 -23.21
C LEU A 749 14.45 -19.33 -24.52
N ALA A 750 14.84 -18.07 -24.44
CA ALA A 750 15.05 -17.17 -25.58
C ALA A 750 16.49 -17.17 -26.11
N SER A 751 17.29 -18.20 -25.79
CA SER A 751 18.65 -18.32 -26.30
C SER A 751 18.68 -18.69 -27.79
N GLU A 752 19.77 -18.31 -28.47
CA GLU A 752 20.03 -18.74 -29.85
C GLU A 752 20.07 -20.27 -29.97
N ALA A 753 20.52 -20.97 -28.93
CA ALA A 753 20.57 -22.44 -28.89
C ALA A 753 19.19 -23.10 -29.01
N LEU A 754 18.13 -22.44 -28.56
CA LEU A 754 16.75 -22.94 -28.68
C LEU A 754 16.05 -22.51 -29.97
N MET A 755 16.75 -21.80 -30.87
CA MET A 755 16.32 -21.52 -32.25
C MET A 755 14.89 -20.99 -32.40
N GLY A 756 14.39 -20.25 -31.40
CA GLY A 756 13.04 -19.69 -31.39
C GLY A 756 11.90 -20.68 -31.18
N ARG A 757 12.20 -21.90 -30.69
CA ARG A 757 11.23 -22.90 -30.20
C ARG A 757 10.10 -23.17 -31.21
N GLU A 758 10.51 -23.40 -32.45
CA GLU A 758 9.57 -23.62 -33.56
C GLU A 758 8.73 -24.88 -33.33
N LEU A 759 7.44 -24.82 -33.68
CA LEU A 759 6.53 -25.94 -33.49
C LEU A 759 7.04 -27.26 -34.12
N GLY A 760 7.22 -28.32 -33.31
CA GLY A 760 7.70 -29.63 -33.76
C GLY A 760 9.21 -29.76 -33.98
N SER A 761 10.01 -28.78 -33.50
CA SER A 761 11.47 -28.86 -33.53
C SER A 761 12.04 -29.59 -32.30
N THR A 762 13.30 -30.03 -32.38
CA THR A 762 14.02 -30.62 -31.23
C THR A 762 14.20 -29.60 -30.11
N GLU A 763 14.41 -28.33 -30.45
CA GLU A 763 14.61 -27.25 -29.48
C GLU A 763 13.33 -26.93 -28.68
N LEU A 764 12.16 -27.07 -29.30
CA LEU A 764 10.89 -27.01 -28.57
C LEU A 764 10.78 -28.14 -27.54
N ASP A 765 11.22 -29.34 -27.92
CA ASP A 765 11.23 -30.50 -27.03
C ASP A 765 12.22 -30.31 -25.86
N GLU A 766 13.39 -29.72 -26.11
CA GLU A 766 14.36 -29.34 -25.08
C GLU A 766 13.79 -28.29 -24.11
N ALA A 767 13.06 -27.30 -24.62
CA ALA A 767 12.37 -26.31 -23.79
C ALA A 767 11.32 -26.97 -22.89
N ALA A 768 10.55 -27.94 -23.41
CA ALA A 768 9.58 -28.68 -22.61
C ALA A 768 10.23 -29.50 -21.50
N GLU A 769 11.37 -30.14 -21.76
CA GLU A 769 12.15 -30.87 -20.76
C GLU A 769 12.71 -29.96 -19.68
N TYR A 770 13.23 -28.79 -20.07
CA TYR A 770 13.67 -27.76 -19.13
C TYR A 770 12.52 -27.34 -18.18
N ILE A 771 11.34 -27.03 -18.72
CA ILE A 771 10.17 -26.62 -17.93
C ILE A 771 9.74 -27.74 -16.97
N ALA A 772 9.69 -28.99 -17.43
CA ALA A 772 9.35 -30.14 -16.58
C ALA A 772 10.34 -30.30 -15.42
N GLN A 773 11.64 -30.10 -15.69
CA GLN A 773 12.67 -30.11 -14.66
C GLN A 773 12.47 -28.99 -13.64
N GLN A 774 12.09 -27.78 -14.09
CA GLN A 774 11.81 -26.66 -13.20
C GLN A 774 10.56 -26.91 -12.33
N PHE A 775 9.49 -27.49 -12.87
CA PHE A 775 8.33 -27.92 -12.09
C PHE A 775 8.69 -28.97 -11.02
N GLN A 776 9.51 -29.96 -11.38
CA GLN A 776 9.98 -30.96 -10.44
C GLN A 776 10.84 -30.34 -9.32
N GLN A 777 11.75 -29.43 -9.66
CA GLN A 777 12.60 -28.72 -8.69
C GLN A 777 11.79 -27.81 -7.76
N ALA A 778 10.71 -27.21 -8.25
CA ALA A 778 9.78 -26.45 -7.44
C ALA A 778 9.00 -27.34 -6.45
N GLY A 779 8.88 -28.65 -6.72
CA GLY A 779 8.14 -29.60 -5.87
C GLY A 779 6.70 -29.83 -6.31
N LEU A 780 6.33 -29.48 -7.54
CA LEU A 780 5.03 -29.84 -8.10
C LEU A 780 4.93 -31.34 -8.34
N GLN A 781 3.72 -31.87 -8.38
CA GLN A 781 3.45 -33.26 -8.77
C GLN A 781 3.27 -33.35 -10.29
N PRO A 782 3.70 -34.45 -10.94
CA PRO A 782 3.46 -34.67 -12.36
C PRO A 782 1.96 -34.77 -12.65
N GLY A 783 1.50 -34.06 -13.69
CA GLY A 783 0.09 -34.04 -14.08
C GLY A 783 -0.18 -34.40 -15.54
N GLY A 784 0.80 -34.96 -16.25
CA GLY A 784 0.68 -35.44 -17.61
C GLY A 784 0.33 -36.93 -17.70
N ASP A 785 0.59 -37.52 -18.86
CA ASP A 785 0.27 -38.92 -19.14
C ASP A 785 1.24 -39.87 -18.39
N GLY A 786 0.73 -41.01 -17.91
CA GLY A 786 1.56 -42.09 -17.35
C GLY A 786 2.39 -41.70 -16.12
N ASP A 787 1.83 -40.88 -15.22
CA ASP A 787 2.50 -40.31 -14.03
C ASP A 787 3.71 -39.41 -14.35
N GLY A 788 3.81 -38.92 -15.60
CA GLY A 788 4.83 -37.97 -16.06
C GLY A 788 4.34 -36.51 -16.10
N TYR A 789 5.20 -35.59 -16.52
CA TYR A 789 4.85 -34.17 -16.71
C TYR A 789 4.26 -33.85 -18.08
N PHE A 790 4.31 -34.78 -19.04
CA PHE A 790 3.98 -34.48 -20.45
C PHE A 790 2.60 -35.01 -20.83
N GLN A 791 1.77 -34.16 -21.42
CA GLN A 791 0.60 -34.57 -22.21
C GLN A 791 1.02 -34.61 -23.68
N THR A 792 1.15 -35.81 -24.28
CA THR A 792 1.75 -35.98 -25.61
C THR A 792 0.72 -36.42 -26.66
N TRP A 793 0.75 -35.84 -27.87
CA TRP A 793 -0.12 -36.26 -28.97
C TRP A 793 0.51 -36.05 -30.36
N GLN A 794 -0.08 -36.66 -31.38
CA GLN A 794 0.22 -36.41 -32.79
C GLN A 794 -0.75 -35.38 -33.37
N GLN A 795 -0.23 -34.38 -34.06
CA GLN A 795 -0.99 -33.27 -34.63
C GLN A 795 -0.60 -33.04 -36.08
N ASP A 796 -1.57 -33.06 -36.99
CA ASP A 796 -1.37 -32.54 -38.34
C ASP A 796 -1.43 -31.01 -38.29
N VAL A 797 -0.34 -30.34 -38.66
CA VAL A 797 -0.22 -28.88 -38.73
C VAL A 797 -0.13 -28.37 -40.18
N GLY A 798 -0.38 -29.26 -41.15
CA GLY A 798 -0.35 -28.94 -42.58
C GLY A 798 1.06 -28.72 -43.14
N ALA A 799 1.13 -28.43 -44.44
CA ALA A 799 2.41 -28.20 -45.11
C ALA A 799 3.13 -26.94 -44.58
N PRO A 800 4.48 -26.94 -44.47
CA PRO A 800 5.39 -28.00 -44.93
C PRO A 800 5.64 -29.13 -43.92
N LYS A 801 5.11 -29.06 -42.69
CA LYS A 801 5.51 -29.95 -41.59
C LYS A 801 4.70 -31.25 -41.50
N GLY A 802 3.43 -31.25 -41.90
CA GLY A 802 2.56 -32.42 -41.83
C GLY A 802 2.24 -32.81 -40.38
N VAL A 803 2.31 -34.12 -40.08
CA VAL A 803 2.05 -34.65 -38.73
C VAL A 803 3.30 -34.58 -37.87
N ILE A 804 3.18 -33.92 -36.72
CA ILE A 804 4.26 -33.75 -35.73
C ILE A 804 3.80 -34.20 -34.33
N THR A 805 4.76 -34.55 -33.48
CA THR A 805 4.52 -34.81 -32.05
C THR A 805 4.52 -33.50 -31.29
N LEU A 806 3.51 -33.27 -30.45
CA LEU A 806 3.42 -32.12 -29.56
C LEU A 806 3.27 -32.57 -28.11
N ARG A 807 3.74 -31.75 -27.17
CA ARG A 807 3.64 -32.02 -25.73
C ARG A 807 3.26 -30.76 -24.94
N ASN A 808 2.23 -30.82 -24.10
CA ASN A 808 2.07 -29.82 -23.04
C ASN A 808 2.85 -30.28 -21.81
N VAL A 809 3.30 -29.35 -20.96
CA VAL A 809 3.95 -29.66 -19.68
C VAL A 809 3.03 -29.30 -18.53
N VAL A 810 2.68 -30.27 -17.68
CA VAL A 810 1.64 -30.15 -16.65
C VAL A 810 2.21 -30.49 -15.27
N GLY A 811 2.18 -29.52 -14.35
CA GLY A 811 2.55 -29.69 -12.94
C GLY A 811 1.39 -29.33 -12.01
N ILE A 812 1.27 -30.01 -10.87
CA ILE A 812 0.13 -29.88 -9.95
C ILE A 812 0.61 -29.53 -8.54
N LEU A 813 -0.04 -28.52 -7.94
CA LEU A 813 -0.03 -28.29 -6.50
C LEU A 813 -1.39 -28.77 -5.94
N PRO A 814 -1.44 -29.88 -5.18
CA PRO A 814 -2.71 -30.44 -4.71
C PRO A 814 -3.41 -29.53 -3.69
N GLY A 815 -4.74 -29.43 -3.82
CA GLY A 815 -5.60 -28.78 -2.83
C GLY A 815 -5.82 -29.64 -1.58
N ARG A 816 -6.05 -28.99 -0.44
CA ARG A 816 -6.27 -29.69 0.84
C ARG A 816 -7.74 -30.00 1.15
N ASN A 817 -8.68 -29.34 0.47
CA ASN A 817 -10.10 -29.46 0.79
C ASN A 817 -10.72 -30.64 0.04
N PRO A 818 -11.18 -31.70 0.72
CA PRO A 818 -11.75 -32.86 0.05
C PRO A 818 -12.99 -32.51 -0.79
N GLN A 819 -13.76 -31.48 -0.40
CA GLN A 819 -14.95 -31.05 -1.14
C GLN A 819 -14.62 -30.37 -2.47
N LEU A 820 -13.42 -29.81 -2.59
CA LEU A 820 -12.93 -29.12 -3.78
C LEU A 820 -11.83 -29.92 -4.51
N SER A 821 -11.60 -31.16 -4.10
CA SER A 821 -10.51 -32.02 -4.61
C SER A 821 -10.55 -32.28 -6.11
N LYS A 822 -11.75 -32.18 -6.70
CA LYS A 822 -11.98 -32.30 -8.15
C LYS A 822 -11.97 -30.96 -8.90
N GLU A 823 -11.79 -29.85 -8.19
CA GLU A 823 -11.74 -28.51 -8.79
C GLU A 823 -10.31 -28.01 -8.86
N SER A 824 -9.98 -27.29 -9.94
CA SER A 824 -8.70 -26.59 -10.04
C SER A 824 -8.85 -25.14 -10.49
N ILE A 825 -7.82 -24.35 -10.21
CA ILE A 825 -7.47 -23.20 -11.03
C ILE A 825 -6.32 -23.61 -11.96
N VAL A 826 -6.31 -23.07 -13.17
CA VAL A 826 -5.21 -23.28 -14.13
C VAL A 826 -4.39 -22.01 -14.22
N ILE A 827 -3.07 -22.13 -14.13
CA ILE A 827 -2.11 -21.06 -14.41
C ILE A 827 -1.35 -21.49 -15.66
N GLY A 828 -1.44 -20.69 -16.73
CA GLY A 828 -0.97 -21.07 -18.05
C GLY A 828 -0.03 -20.06 -18.68
N ALA A 829 0.88 -20.54 -19.53
CA ALA A 829 1.67 -19.77 -20.49
C ALA A 829 2.04 -20.69 -21.66
N HIS A 830 2.16 -20.19 -22.88
CA HIS A 830 2.73 -21.00 -23.98
C HIS A 830 4.25 -20.89 -24.00
N TYR A 831 4.91 -21.95 -24.48
CA TYR A 831 6.36 -22.02 -24.56
C TYR A 831 6.91 -22.19 -25.98
N ASP A 832 6.05 -22.41 -26.98
CA ASP A 832 6.42 -22.34 -28.39
C ASP A 832 6.56 -20.89 -28.87
N HIS A 833 7.30 -20.71 -29.97
CA HIS A 833 7.33 -19.47 -30.72
C HIS A 833 7.63 -19.74 -32.21
N LEU A 834 7.91 -18.70 -32.99
CA LEU A 834 7.93 -18.75 -34.46
C LEU A 834 9.19 -19.36 -35.09
N GLY A 835 10.20 -19.73 -34.32
CA GLY A 835 11.46 -20.25 -34.85
C GLY A 835 12.10 -19.31 -35.87
N THR A 836 12.16 -19.74 -37.13
CA THR A 836 12.69 -18.92 -38.24
C THR A 836 11.62 -18.21 -39.07
N GLY A 837 10.38 -18.20 -38.58
CA GLY A 837 9.25 -17.48 -39.16
C GLY A 837 8.09 -18.37 -39.62
N TRP A 838 7.77 -19.45 -38.90
CA TRP A 838 6.61 -20.30 -39.16
C TRP A 838 5.68 -20.30 -37.95
N PRO A 839 4.34 -20.27 -38.09
CA PRO A 839 3.55 -20.40 -39.33
C PRO A 839 3.25 -19.08 -40.05
N ASP A 840 3.66 -17.96 -39.47
CA ASP A 840 3.51 -16.62 -40.05
C ASP A 840 4.74 -15.77 -39.70
N VAL A 841 5.20 -14.93 -40.63
CA VAL A 841 6.36 -14.07 -40.41
C VAL A 841 6.22 -12.77 -41.15
N ARG A 842 6.62 -11.69 -40.48
CA ARG A 842 6.62 -10.35 -41.06
C ARG A 842 7.57 -10.28 -42.25
N SER A 843 7.16 -9.57 -43.29
CA SER A 843 8.01 -9.28 -44.45
C SER A 843 9.37 -8.71 -44.01
N GLY A 844 10.47 -9.33 -44.46
CA GLY A 844 11.85 -8.96 -44.10
C GLY A 844 12.45 -9.70 -42.90
N ASN A 845 11.68 -10.56 -42.21
CA ASN A 845 12.14 -11.36 -41.07
C ASN A 845 12.27 -12.87 -41.35
N GLN A 846 11.88 -13.33 -42.54
CA GLN A 846 12.01 -14.73 -42.93
C GLN A 846 13.45 -15.24 -42.76
N GLY A 847 13.61 -16.39 -42.11
CA GLY A 847 14.90 -17.06 -41.92
C GLY A 847 15.73 -16.50 -40.76
N LYS A 848 15.27 -15.47 -40.06
CA LYS A 848 15.89 -14.96 -38.83
C LYS A 848 15.25 -15.65 -37.63
N ILE A 849 16.05 -15.86 -36.58
CA ILE A 849 15.55 -16.43 -35.31
C ILE A 849 14.62 -15.42 -34.64
N HIS A 850 13.43 -15.88 -34.27
CA HIS A 850 12.48 -15.17 -33.42
C HIS A 850 12.71 -15.70 -32.01
N TYR A 851 13.42 -14.94 -31.17
CA TYR A 851 13.84 -15.44 -29.86
C TYR A 851 12.69 -15.61 -28.87
N GLY A 852 11.63 -14.81 -29.00
CA GLY A 852 10.42 -14.94 -28.18
C GLY A 852 10.70 -14.73 -26.70
N ALA A 853 11.47 -13.69 -26.36
CA ALA A 853 11.82 -13.37 -24.98
C ALA A 853 10.61 -12.85 -24.21
N ASP A 854 9.88 -11.90 -24.77
CA ASP A 854 8.60 -11.45 -24.22
C ASP A 854 7.47 -12.42 -24.63
N ASP A 855 7.54 -12.97 -25.85
CA ASP A 855 6.53 -13.85 -26.44
C ASP A 855 7.07 -15.29 -26.71
N ASN A 856 7.05 -16.20 -25.75
CA ASN A 856 6.50 -16.03 -24.42
C ASN A 856 7.35 -16.68 -23.33
N ALA A 857 8.68 -16.58 -23.46
CA ALA A 857 9.59 -16.97 -22.40
C ALA A 857 9.31 -16.21 -21.08
N SER A 858 8.85 -14.95 -21.18
CA SER A 858 8.46 -14.11 -20.04
C SER A 858 7.31 -14.72 -19.22
N GLY A 859 6.23 -15.17 -19.88
CA GLY A 859 5.08 -15.79 -19.22
C GLY A 859 5.45 -17.11 -18.55
N VAL A 860 6.24 -17.94 -19.24
CA VAL A 860 6.76 -19.19 -18.65
C VAL A 860 7.62 -18.91 -17.42
N ALA A 861 8.51 -17.92 -17.48
CA ALA A 861 9.36 -17.58 -16.34
C ALA A 861 8.58 -17.08 -15.11
N VAL A 862 7.54 -16.25 -15.31
CA VAL A 862 6.65 -15.82 -14.22
C VAL A 862 5.90 -17.02 -13.61
N MET A 863 5.41 -17.93 -14.46
CA MET A 863 4.74 -19.16 -14.01
C MET A 863 5.67 -20.06 -13.19
N LEU A 864 6.91 -20.28 -13.67
CA LEU A 864 7.92 -21.08 -12.98
C LEU A 864 8.30 -20.44 -11.64
N GLU A 865 8.51 -19.13 -11.61
CA GLU A 865 8.85 -18.43 -10.39
C GLU A 865 7.69 -18.44 -9.37
N LEU A 866 6.44 -18.31 -9.81
CA LEU A 866 5.30 -18.52 -8.92
C LEU A 866 5.30 -19.94 -8.34
N ALA A 867 5.49 -20.97 -9.17
CA ALA A 867 5.55 -22.36 -8.74
C ALA A 867 6.63 -22.59 -7.66
N ARG A 868 7.84 -22.03 -7.86
CA ARG A 868 8.94 -22.10 -6.88
C ARG A 868 8.58 -21.47 -5.53
N GLN A 869 7.83 -20.37 -5.54
CA GLN A 869 7.43 -19.69 -4.30
C GLN A 869 6.36 -20.46 -3.55
N VAL A 870 5.41 -21.05 -4.26
CA VAL A 870 4.18 -21.56 -3.64
C VAL A 870 4.20 -23.04 -3.32
N ALA A 871 4.89 -23.86 -4.09
CA ALA A 871 4.79 -25.31 -3.96
C ALA A 871 5.24 -25.84 -2.58
N ALA A 872 6.18 -25.17 -1.92
CA ALA A 872 6.68 -25.55 -0.59
C ALA A 872 5.87 -24.97 0.58
N THR A 873 5.19 -23.84 0.38
CA THR A 873 4.64 -23.01 1.47
C THR A 873 3.12 -22.95 1.44
N TRP A 874 2.53 -23.00 0.26
CA TRP A 874 1.10 -22.78 0.07
C TRP A 874 0.30 -24.08 0.22
N GLN A 875 -0.80 -24.00 0.97
CA GLN A 875 -1.78 -25.08 1.11
C GLN A 875 -3.15 -24.60 0.60
N PRO A 876 -3.36 -24.59 -0.73
CA PRO A 876 -4.58 -24.06 -1.30
C PRO A 876 -5.78 -24.95 -0.96
N GLU A 877 -7.00 -24.38 -0.90
CA GLU A 877 -8.21 -25.16 -0.66
C GLU A 877 -8.49 -26.11 -1.84
N ARG A 878 -8.38 -25.59 -3.07
CA ARG A 878 -8.47 -26.37 -4.32
C ARG A 878 -7.12 -26.51 -5.01
N SER A 879 -7.01 -27.48 -5.91
CA SER A 879 -5.75 -27.75 -6.62
C SER A 879 -5.39 -26.59 -7.58
N ILE A 880 -4.10 -26.38 -7.78
CA ILE A 880 -3.58 -25.44 -8.77
C ILE A 880 -2.82 -26.25 -9.80
N VAL A 881 -3.19 -26.11 -11.08
CA VAL A 881 -2.52 -26.79 -12.17
C VAL A 881 -1.74 -25.76 -12.98
N PHE A 882 -0.43 -25.94 -13.05
CA PHE A 882 0.47 -25.16 -13.88
C PHE A 882 0.62 -25.87 -15.23
N VAL A 883 0.37 -25.15 -16.32
CA VAL A 883 0.44 -25.73 -17.67
C VAL A 883 1.28 -24.84 -18.58
N ALA A 884 2.37 -25.39 -19.12
CA ALA A 884 3.05 -24.80 -20.25
C ALA A 884 2.47 -25.39 -21.55
N PHE A 885 1.79 -24.55 -22.33
CA PHE A 885 1.12 -24.95 -23.56
C PHE A 885 2.06 -24.91 -24.76
N THR A 886 1.86 -25.82 -25.72
CA THR A 886 2.52 -25.78 -27.03
C THR A 886 1.51 -25.51 -28.14
N GLY A 887 1.94 -24.87 -29.22
CA GLY A 887 1.15 -24.63 -30.43
C GLY A 887 0.12 -23.51 -30.28
N GLU A 888 0.38 -22.53 -29.42
CA GLU A 888 -0.41 -21.29 -29.34
C GLU A 888 -0.40 -20.59 -30.71
N GLU A 889 0.81 -20.41 -31.25
CA GLU A 889 1.13 -19.71 -32.51
C GLU A 889 0.48 -20.36 -33.74
N SER A 890 0.07 -21.61 -33.58
CA SER A 890 -0.57 -22.44 -34.61
C SER A 890 -2.04 -22.73 -34.31
N GLY A 891 -2.70 -21.84 -33.57
CA GLY A 891 -4.15 -21.85 -33.38
C GLY A 891 -4.60 -22.50 -32.07
N LEU A 892 -3.84 -22.27 -30.99
CA LEU A 892 -4.18 -22.70 -29.62
C LEU A 892 -4.26 -24.23 -29.47
N LEU A 893 -3.36 -24.96 -30.16
CA LEU A 893 -3.43 -26.42 -30.26
C LEU A 893 -3.32 -27.09 -28.88
N GLY A 894 -2.38 -26.62 -28.05
CA GLY A 894 -2.13 -27.16 -26.72
C GLY A 894 -3.25 -26.90 -25.73
N SER A 895 -3.74 -25.66 -25.61
CA SER A 895 -4.85 -25.35 -24.69
C SER A 895 -6.16 -26.01 -25.12
N LYS A 896 -6.47 -26.08 -26.41
CA LYS A 896 -7.62 -26.89 -26.91
C LYS A 896 -7.46 -28.36 -26.58
N ARG A 897 -6.26 -28.93 -26.78
CA ARG A 897 -5.97 -30.33 -26.44
C ARG A 897 -6.21 -30.58 -24.95
N TYR A 898 -5.70 -29.70 -24.10
CA TYR A 898 -5.86 -29.77 -22.64
C TYR A 898 -7.34 -29.76 -22.24
N ILE A 899 -8.12 -28.80 -22.74
CA ILE A 899 -9.57 -28.69 -22.47
C ILE A 899 -10.33 -29.95 -22.93
N HIS A 900 -10.06 -30.46 -24.13
CA HIS A 900 -10.73 -31.67 -24.65
C HIS A 900 -10.42 -32.94 -23.86
N HIS A 901 -9.33 -32.96 -23.08
CA HIS A 901 -8.89 -34.13 -22.31
C HIS A 901 -8.86 -33.85 -20.80
N MET A 902 -9.47 -32.75 -20.33
CA MET A 902 -9.37 -32.31 -18.93
C MET A 902 -9.83 -33.36 -17.91
N GLN A 903 -10.76 -34.24 -18.30
CA GLN A 903 -11.27 -35.34 -17.45
C GLN A 903 -10.22 -36.42 -17.15
N SER A 904 -9.11 -36.47 -17.89
CA SER A 904 -8.01 -37.41 -17.67
C SER A 904 -6.98 -36.91 -16.66
N TYR A 905 -7.15 -35.68 -16.14
CA TYR A 905 -6.23 -35.02 -15.22
C TYR A 905 -6.87 -34.86 -13.84
N PRO A 906 -6.09 -34.70 -12.75
CA PRO A 906 -6.59 -34.88 -11.37
C PRO A 906 -7.67 -33.89 -10.91
N ALA A 907 -8.02 -32.87 -11.70
CA ALA A 907 -9.17 -32.01 -11.48
C ALA A 907 -10.16 -32.12 -12.66
N GLU A 908 -11.35 -32.66 -12.38
CA GLU A 908 -12.43 -32.88 -13.35
C GLU A 908 -13.15 -31.59 -13.75
N LYS A 909 -12.95 -30.49 -12.99
CA LYS A 909 -13.59 -29.19 -13.21
C LYS A 909 -12.60 -28.04 -13.01
N ILE A 910 -12.56 -27.13 -13.97
CA ILE A 910 -11.72 -25.93 -13.92
C ILE A 910 -12.60 -24.75 -13.49
N THR A 911 -12.20 -24.07 -12.41
CA THR A 911 -12.94 -22.92 -11.84
C THR A 911 -12.61 -21.64 -12.58
N ALA A 912 -11.32 -21.44 -12.86
CA ALA A 912 -10.82 -20.30 -13.61
C ALA A 912 -9.45 -20.62 -14.22
N MET A 913 -9.09 -19.90 -15.28
CA MET A 913 -7.74 -19.91 -15.85
C MET A 913 -7.11 -18.51 -15.85
N LEU A 914 -5.86 -18.45 -15.40
CA LEU A 914 -5.02 -17.25 -15.41
C LEU A 914 -3.90 -17.47 -16.43
N ASN A 915 -4.00 -16.82 -17.59
CA ASN A 915 -3.01 -16.90 -18.67
C ASN A 915 -1.94 -15.82 -18.54
N LEU A 916 -0.70 -16.15 -18.87
CA LEU A 916 0.43 -15.23 -18.96
C LEU A 916 0.93 -15.20 -20.39
N ASP A 917 0.91 -14.03 -21.01
CA ASP A 917 1.39 -13.83 -22.37
C ASP A 917 1.86 -12.38 -22.50
N THR A 918 3.09 -12.21 -23.03
CA THR A 918 3.74 -10.92 -23.26
C THR A 918 3.73 -10.04 -22.00
N VAL A 919 4.34 -10.58 -20.94
CA VAL A 919 4.39 -9.99 -19.59
C VAL A 919 5.75 -9.35 -19.25
N GLY A 920 6.72 -9.42 -20.14
CA GLY A 920 8.09 -9.01 -19.94
C GLY A 920 8.37 -7.52 -20.09
N ARG A 921 7.45 -6.69 -20.61
CA ARG A 921 7.73 -5.27 -20.92
C ARG A 921 6.72 -4.29 -20.31
N LEU A 922 6.54 -4.34 -18.99
CA LEU A 922 5.53 -3.54 -18.27
C LEU A 922 5.90 -2.05 -18.10
N ASP A 923 7.16 -1.76 -17.79
CA ASP A 923 7.68 -0.43 -17.46
C ASP A 923 6.90 0.22 -16.28
N ALA A 924 6.37 1.43 -16.51
CA ALA A 924 5.59 2.20 -15.55
C ALA A 924 4.07 2.00 -15.70
N HIS A 925 3.63 1.12 -16.60
CA HIS A 925 2.21 0.90 -16.91
C HIS A 925 1.52 0.03 -15.84
N PRO A 926 0.18 0.13 -15.69
CA PRO A 926 -0.58 -0.82 -14.89
C PRO A 926 -0.49 -2.23 -15.50
N VAL A 927 -0.58 -3.26 -14.65
CA VAL A 927 -0.77 -4.64 -15.11
C VAL A 927 -2.13 -4.73 -15.78
N THR A 928 -2.15 -5.03 -17.08
CA THR A 928 -3.40 -5.17 -17.84
C THR A 928 -3.87 -6.61 -17.78
N VAL A 929 -5.15 -6.80 -17.49
CA VAL A 929 -5.77 -8.12 -17.42
C VAL A 929 -7.01 -8.15 -18.31
N LEU A 930 -6.93 -8.88 -19.42
CA LEU A 930 -7.98 -9.03 -20.42
C LEU A 930 -8.95 -10.16 -20.04
N GLY A 931 -10.19 -10.10 -20.51
CA GLY A 931 -11.22 -11.12 -20.25
C GLY A 931 -11.78 -11.11 -18.84
N ALA A 932 -11.57 -10.04 -18.06
CA ALA A 932 -12.05 -9.93 -16.68
C ALA A 932 -13.60 -9.92 -16.57
N GLY A 933 -14.30 -9.74 -17.69
CA GLY A 933 -15.75 -9.86 -17.82
C GLY A 933 -16.25 -11.30 -18.01
N SER A 934 -15.38 -12.31 -17.92
CA SER A 934 -15.78 -13.73 -18.02
C SER A 934 -16.49 -14.27 -16.77
N ALA A 935 -16.34 -13.59 -15.62
CA ALA A 935 -17.16 -13.80 -14.42
C ALA A 935 -17.34 -12.49 -13.63
N GLN A 936 -18.47 -12.33 -12.95
CA GLN A 936 -18.81 -11.09 -12.22
C GLN A 936 -17.75 -10.68 -11.19
N GLU A 937 -17.14 -11.65 -10.52
CA GLU A 937 -16.24 -11.39 -9.40
C GLU A 937 -14.82 -11.01 -9.83
N LEU A 938 -14.38 -11.38 -11.03
CA LEU A 938 -12.98 -11.25 -11.45
C LEU A 938 -12.48 -9.80 -11.42
N VAL A 939 -13.32 -8.83 -11.79
CA VAL A 939 -12.97 -7.40 -11.70
C VAL A 939 -12.67 -6.99 -10.25
N HIS A 940 -13.45 -7.50 -9.29
CA HIS A 940 -13.26 -7.20 -7.87
C HIS A 940 -12.04 -7.91 -7.30
N VAL A 941 -11.79 -9.16 -7.71
CA VAL A 941 -10.59 -9.91 -7.34
C VAL A 941 -9.34 -9.19 -7.80
N LEU A 942 -9.27 -8.78 -9.07
CA LEU A 942 -8.13 -8.11 -9.66
C LEU A 942 -7.88 -6.72 -9.06
N ARG A 943 -8.95 -5.96 -8.78
CA ARG A 943 -8.86 -4.69 -8.04
C ARG A 943 -8.34 -4.91 -6.62
N GLY A 944 -8.79 -5.98 -5.96
CA GLY A 944 -8.31 -6.40 -4.64
C GLY A 944 -6.82 -6.73 -4.66
N ALA A 945 -6.36 -7.50 -5.65
CA ALA A 945 -4.95 -7.83 -5.85
C ALA A 945 -4.08 -6.59 -6.07
N GLY A 946 -4.52 -5.66 -6.93
CA GLY A 946 -3.80 -4.39 -7.14
C GLY A 946 -3.73 -3.52 -5.87
N PHE A 947 -4.79 -3.54 -5.07
CA PHE A 947 -4.83 -2.80 -3.80
C PHE A 947 -3.89 -3.40 -2.73
N VAL A 948 -3.86 -4.72 -2.60
CA VAL A 948 -2.98 -5.43 -1.65
C VAL A 948 -1.52 -5.19 -2.02
N THR A 949 -1.16 -5.46 -3.28
CA THR A 949 0.21 -5.30 -3.78
C THR A 949 0.64 -3.84 -3.86
N GLY A 950 -0.30 -2.90 -4.00
CA GLY A 950 0.00 -1.50 -4.33
C GLY A 950 0.35 -1.28 -5.80
N ILE A 951 0.16 -2.30 -6.64
CA ILE A 951 0.44 -2.27 -8.07
C ILE A 951 -0.85 -1.88 -8.81
N PRO A 952 -0.84 -0.85 -9.66
CA PRO A 952 -1.99 -0.52 -10.48
C PRO A 952 -2.38 -1.70 -11.38
N VAL A 953 -3.65 -2.09 -11.34
CA VAL A 953 -4.22 -3.14 -12.19
C VAL A 953 -5.32 -2.55 -13.06
N ASN A 954 -5.25 -2.80 -14.35
CA ASN A 954 -6.26 -2.44 -15.32
C ASN A 954 -7.04 -3.70 -15.76
N ALA A 955 -8.20 -3.93 -15.16
CA ALA A 955 -9.08 -5.04 -15.52
C ALA A 955 -9.98 -4.66 -16.71
N VAL A 956 -9.68 -5.22 -17.88
CA VAL A 956 -10.44 -5.05 -19.12
C VAL A 956 -11.49 -6.16 -19.19
N LEU A 957 -12.75 -5.79 -19.43
CA LEU A 957 -13.86 -6.74 -19.41
C LEU A 957 -13.81 -7.68 -20.61
N ASP A 958 -13.54 -7.13 -21.78
CA ASP A 958 -13.53 -7.86 -23.04
C ASP A 958 -12.30 -8.76 -23.17
N ASP A 959 -12.50 -9.89 -23.82
CA ASP A 959 -11.44 -10.74 -24.34
C ASP A 959 -11.33 -10.51 -25.86
N PHE A 960 -10.10 -10.39 -26.36
CA PHE A 960 -9.83 -10.13 -27.77
C PHE A 960 -9.46 -11.39 -28.55
N GLY A 961 -9.51 -12.58 -27.93
CA GLY A 961 -9.23 -13.86 -28.55
C GLY A 961 -7.77 -14.04 -28.96
N SER A 962 -6.84 -13.48 -28.19
CA SER A 962 -5.43 -13.31 -28.57
C SER A 962 -4.48 -14.39 -28.07
N SER A 963 -4.90 -15.24 -27.12
CA SER A 963 -4.01 -16.25 -26.49
C SER A 963 -4.80 -17.41 -25.86
N ASP A 964 -4.12 -18.29 -25.13
CA ASP A 964 -4.65 -19.57 -24.61
C ASP A 964 -5.90 -19.46 -23.74
N GLN A 965 -6.16 -18.33 -23.07
CA GLN A 965 -7.41 -18.11 -22.31
C GLN A 965 -8.65 -18.28 -23.19
N THR A 966 -8.53 -18.02 -24.48
CA THR A 966 -9.63 -18.10 -25.45
C THR A 966 -10.22 -19.50 -25.47
N ALA A 967 -9.40 -20.55 -25.45
CA ALA A 967 -9.87 -21.94 -25.45
C ALA A 967 -10.71 -22.28 -24.21
N PHE A 968 -10.41 -21.65 -23.07
CA PHE A 968 -11.16 -21.82 -21.82
C PHE A 968 -12.49 -21.04 -21.86
N ILE A 969 -12.46 -19.79 -22.34
CA ILE A 969 -13.66 -18.96 -22.52
C ILE A 969 -14.64 -19.63 -23.50
N GLU A 970 -14.14 -20.16 -24.63
CA GLU A 970 -14.95 -20.92 -25.61
C GLU A 970 -15.57 -22.18 -25.00
N ALA A 971 -14.91 -22.79 -24.01
CA ALA A 971 -15.42 -23.92 -23.25
C ALA A 971 -16.36 -23.54 -22.09
N GLY A 972 -16.67 -22.24 -21.93
CA GLY A 972 -17.53 -21.73 -20.85
C GLY A 972 -16.86 -21.63 -19.49
N ILE A 973 -15.53 -21.70 -19.44
CA ILE A 973 -14.72 -21.58 -18.22
C ILE A 973 -14.22 -20.14 -18.11
N PRO A 974 -14.44 -19.44 -16.98
CA PRO A 974 -13.87 -18.11 -16.76
C PRO A 974 -12.35 -18.10 -16.95
N ALA A 975 -11.83 -17.19 -17.76
CA ALA A 975 -10.40 -17.06 -17.95
C ALA A 975 -10.00 -15.61 -18.21
N VAL A 976 -8.75 -15.29 -17.90
CA VAL A 976 -8.17 -13.96 -18.11
C VAL A 976 -6.75 -14.07 -18.66
N GLN A 977 -6.29 -13.04 -19.37
CA GLN A 977 -4.90 -12.90 -19.81
C GLN A 977 -4.23 -11.75 -19.09
N PHE A 978 -3.16 -12.03 -18.36
CA PHE A 978 -2.20 -11.04 -17.89
C PHE A 978 -1.32 -10.61 -19.06
N PHE A 979 -1.26 -9.31 -19.28
CA PHE A 979 -0.60 -8.68 -20.41
C PHE A 979 0.12 -7.41 -19.95
N ALA A 980 1.35 -7.20 -20.40
CA ALA A 980 2.09 -5.97 -20.08
C ALA A 980 1.67 -4.84 -21.02
N ARG A 981 2.14 -4.87 -22.27
CA ARG A 981 1.80 -3.92 -23.32
C ARG A 981 2.18 -4.47 -24.68
N ALA A 982 1.58 -3.94 -25.73
CA ALA A 982 2.00 -4.28 -27.08
C ALA A 982 3.21 -3.42 -27.49
N HIS A 983 4.08 -3.98 -28.33
CA HIS A 983 5.30 -3.31 -28.79
C HIS A 983 5.69 -3.76 -30.20
N GLU A 984 6.63 -3.04 -30.81
CA GLU A 984 7.08 -3.24 -32.18
C GLU A 984 7.75 -4.59 -32.42
N ASP A 985 8.43 -5.14 -31.41
CA ASP A 985 9.17 -6.41 -31.51
C ASP A 985 8.29 -7.68 -31.46
N TYR A 986 6.97 -7.56 -31.25
CA TYR A 986 6.06 -8.72 -31.21
C TYR A 986 6.18 -9.56 -32.50
N HIS A 987 6.31 -10.88 -32.42
CA HIS A 987 6.55 -11.74 -33.60
C HIS A 987 7.71 -11.23 -34.50
N ALA A 988 8.80 -10.75 -33.90
CA ALA A 988 9.96 -10.27 -34.62
C ALA A 988 11.29 -10.71 -33.96
N PRO A 989 12.40 -10.79 -34.74
CA PRO A 989 13.72 -11.15 -34.21
C PRO A 989 14.29 -10.21 -33.14
N GLY A 990 13.71 -9.02 -32.99
CA GLY A 990 14.09 -8.06 -31.98
C GLY A 990 13.53 -8.35 -30.58
N ASP A 991 12.71 -9.39 -30.41
CA ASP A 991 12.16 -9.79 -29.12
C ASP A 991 13.19 -10.56 -28.29
N THR A 992 14.16 -9.83 -27.72
CA THR A 992 15.35 -10.35 -27.05
C THR A 992 15.36 -10.07 -25.55
N ALA A 993 16.06 -10.92 -24.79
CA ALA A 993 16.05 -10.89 -23.32
C ALA A 993 16.58 -9.57 -22.71
N ASP A 994 17.43 -8.82 -23.41
CA ASP A 994 17.96 -7.53 -22.96
C ASP A 994 16.90 -6.41 -22.90
N LYS A 995 15.74 -6.61 -23.52
CA LYS A 995 14.62 -5.64 -23.53
C LYS A 995 13.57 -5.89 -22.45
N ILE A 996 13.75 -6.92 -21.63
CA ILE A 996 12.81 -7.31 -20.59
C ILE A 996 12.96 -6.38 -19.37
N ASP A 997 11.82 -5.91 -18.87
CA ASP A 997 11.68 -5.18 -17.61
C ASP A 997 11.56 -6.17 -16.44
N ASP A 998 12.70 -6.45 -15.81
CA ASP A 998 12.79 -7.39 -14.69
C ASP A 998 12.00 -6.94 -13.45
N ALA A 999 11.92 -5.63 -13.20
CA ALA A 999 11.07 -5.06 -12.15
C ALA A 999 9.58 -5.20 -12.48
N GLY A 1000 9.22 -5.12 -13.77
CA GLY A 1000 7.90 -5.39 -14.30
C GLY A 1000 7.43 -6.83 -14.03
N LEU A 1001 8.31 -7.81 -14.26
CA LEU A 1001 8.02 -9.22 -13.99
C LEU A 1001 7.66 -9.47 -12.51
N ILE A 1002 8.37 -8.84 -11.57
CA ILE A 1002 8.06 -8.95 -10.13
C ILE A 1002 6.64 -8.43 -9.85
N LYS A 1003 6.24 -7.32 -10.49
CA LYS A 1003 4.91 -6.74 -10.30
C LYS A 1003 3.82 -7.69 -10.81
N ILE A 1004 4.01 -8.28 -11.99
CA ILE A 1004 3.04 -9.22 -12.57
C ILE A 1004 2.94 -10.49 -11.73
N ALA A 1005 4.07 -11.06 -11.30
CA ALA A 1005 4.09 -12.22 -10.41
C ALA A 1005 3.34 -11.95 -9.08
N ALA A 1006 3.49 -10.75 -8.51
CA ALA A 1006 2.78 -10.35 -7.30
C ALA A 1006 1.26 -10.25 -7.49
N VAL A 1007 0.79 -9.62 -8.56
CA VAL A 1007 -0.65 -9.55 -8.86
C VAL A 1007 -1.21 -10.94 -9.19
N LEU A 1008 -0.47 -11.76 -9.95
CA LEU A 1008 -0.83 -13.13 -10.28
C LEU A 1008 -0.98 -13.97 -9.01
N LYS A 1009 -0.02 -13.91 -8.08
CA LYS A 1009 -0.08 -14.63 -6.80
C LYS A 1009 -1.33 -14.26 -6.01
N GLU A 1010 -1.59 -12.98 -5.78
CA GLU A 1010 -2.76 -12.56 -4.99
C GLU A 1010 -4.09 -12.97 -5.66
N THR A 1011 -4.15 -12.92 -7.00
CA THR A 1011 -5.31 -13.36 -7.78
C THR A 1011 -5.51 -14.87 -7.65
N ALA A 1012 -4.46 -15.66 -7.90
CA ALA A 1012 -4.48 -17.11 -7.75
C ALA A 1012 -4.85 -17.51 -6.33
N GLU A 1013 -4.30 -16.82 -5.32
CA GLU A 1013 -4.51 -17.12 -3.91
C GLU A 1013 -5.95 -16.94 -3.47
N TYR A 1014 -6.56 -15.85 -3.90
CA TYR A 1014 -7.97 -15.62 -3.68
C TYR A 1014 -8.83 -16.71 -4.33
N LEU A 1015 -8.61 -17.01 -5.62
CA LEU A 1015 -9.41 -17.98 -6.37
C LEU A 1015 -9.26 -19.41 -5.84
N ALA A 1016 -8.05 -19.79 -5.45
CA ALA A 1016 -7.77 -21.11 -4.89
C ALA A 1016 -8.26 -21.28 -3.44
N SER A 1017 -8.61 -20.20 -2.75
CA SER A 1017 -9.16 -20.24 -1.38
C SER A 1017 -10.68 -20.02 -1.31
N ARG A 1018 -11.29 -19.51 -2.38
CA ARG A 1018 -12.72 -19.13 -2.42
C ARG A 1018 -13.64 -20.36 -2.44
N ILE A 1019 -14.49 -20.56 -1.46
CA ILE A 1019 -15.37 -21.74 -1.46
C ILE A 1019 -16.51 -21.58 -2.48
N GLU A 1020 -17.05 -20.36 -2.63
CA GLU A 1020 -18.14 -20.07 -3.54
C GLU A 1020 -17.69 -20.13 -5.01
N PRO A 1021 -18.51 -20.68 -5.93
CA PRO A 1021 -18.19 -20.64 -7.34
C PRO A 1021 -18.14 -19.20 -7.88
N LEU A 1022 -17.50 -19.03 -9.03
CA LEU A 1022 -17.58 -17.79 -9.81
C LEU A 1022 -18.91 -17.72 -10.55
N THR A 1023 -19.48 -16.52 -10.64
CA THR A 1023 -20.69 -16.25 -11.39
C THR A 1023 -20.33 -15.98 -12.85
N VAL A 1024 -20.35 -17.03 -13.67
CA VAL A 1024 -20.00 -16.99 -15.09
C VAL A 1024 -20.93 -16.03 -15.85
N THR A 1025 -20.35 -15.06 -16.54
CA THR A 1025 -21.05 -14.04 -17.35
C THR A 1025 -20.92 -14.28 -18.85
N LEU A 1026 -20.21 -15.34 -19.23
CA LEU A 1026 -20.10 -15.79 -20.61
C LEU A 1026 -21.50 -16.13 -21.15
N GLN A 1027 -21.90 -15.47 -22.25
CA GLN A 1027 -23.20 -15.70 -22.85
C GLN A 1027 -23.30 -17.15 -23.37
N SER A 1028 -24.30 -17.89 -22.87
CA SER A 1028 -24.67 -19.22 -23.37
C SER A 1028 -25.32 -19.08 -24.75
N GLY A 1029 -24.54 -18.83 -25.81
CA GLY A 1029 -25.15 -18.52 -27.11
C GLY A 1029 -24.26 -18.45 -28.34
N ASN A 1030 -22.94 -18.62 -28.25
CA ASN A 1030 -22.06 -18.72 -29.42
C ASN A 1030 -21.15 -19.96 -29.37
N ALA A 1031 -21.73 -21.09 -28.92
CA ALA A 1031 -21.43 -22.33 -29.62
C ALA A 1031 -21.89 -22.14 -31.07
N ARG A 1032 -21.08 -21.46 -31.91
CA ARG A 1032 -21.05 -21.80 -33.32
C ARG A 1032 -20.79 -23.29 -33.30
N SER A 1033 -21.83 -24.06 -33.59
CA SER A 1033 -21.71 -25.44 -33.97
C SER A 1033 -20.44 -25.55 -34.80
N ALA A 1034 -19.51 -26.36 -34.35
CA ALA A 1034 -18.41 -26.85 -35.16
C ALA A 1034 -18.99 -27.68 -36.32
N GLN A 1035 -19.75 -27.04 -37.21
CA GLN A 1035 -19.69 -27.39 -38.61
C GLN A 1035 -18.34 -26.84 -39.05
N GLN A 1036 -17.40 -27.77 -39.24
CA GLN A 1036 -16.30 -27.58 -40.17
C GLN A 1036 -16.89 -27.06 -41.48
N THR A 1037 -16.88 -25.75 -41.67
CA THR A 1037 -16.74 -25.19 -43.00
C THR A 1037 -15.25 -25.13 -43.24
N ASP A 1038 -14.76 -25.93 -44.20
CA ASP A 1038 -13.41 -25.91 -44.77
C ASP A 1038 -13.06 -24.57 -45.46
N GLU A 1039 -13.68 -23.45 -45.05
CA GLU A 1039 -13.32 -22.14 -45.57
C GLU A 1039 -12.08 -21.61 -44.84
N PRO A 1040 -11.00 -21.28 -45.56
CA PRO A 1040 -9.79 -20.73 -44.96
C PRO A 1040 -10.13 -19.39 -44.28
N LYS A 1041 -9.83 -19.26 -42.98
CA LYS A 1041 -9.87 -17.96 -42.27
C LYS A 1041 -9.10 -16.94 -43.11
N VAL A 1042 -9.79 -15.93 -43.65
CA VAL A 1042 -9.19 -14.89 -44.49
C VAL A 1042 -8.14 -14.15 -43.65
N ARG A 1043 -6.85 -14.42 -43.93
CA ARG A 1043 -5.73 -13.77 -43.26
C ARG A 1043 -5.64 -12.32 -43.72
N ARG A 1044 -5.38 -11.42 -42.77
CA ARG A 1044 -5.17 -9.99 -43.01
C ARG A 1044 -3.95 -9.78 -43.91
N ARG A 1045 -4.15 -9.18 -45.10
CA ARG A 1045 -3.08 -8.96 -46.10
C ARG A 1045 -2.41 -7.59 -45.99
N ALA A 1046 -3.08 -6.64 -45.31
CA ALA A 1046 -2.64 -5.25 -45.20
C ALA A 1046 -2.47 -4.82 -43.74
N ARG A 1047 -1.45 -3.98 -43.46
CA ARG A 1047 -1.20 -3.39 -42.14
C ARG A 1047 -1.04 -1.88 -42.20
N LEU A 1048 -1.46 -1.23 -41.11
CA LEU A 1048 -1.27 0.21 -40.89
C LEU A 1048 0.07 0.49 -40.18
N GLY A 1049 0.47 -0.37 -39.24
CA GLY A 1049 1.66 -0.18 -38.41
C GLY A 1049 1.42 0.59 -37.11
N THR A 1050 0.18 0.60 -36.63
CA THR A 1050 -0.20 1.10 -35.30
C THR A 1050 -0.33 -0.06 -34.31
N VAL A 1051 0.06 0.19 -33.07
CA VAL A 1051 -0.22 -0.65 -31.92
C VAL A 1051 -1.42 -0.06 -31.17
N PRO A 1052 -2.51 -0.81 -30.95
CA PRO A 1052 -3.67 -0.33 -30.19
C PRO A 1052 -3.40 -0.18 -28.70
N ASP A 1053 -4.09 0.79 -28.10
CA ASP A 1053 -4.28 0.85 -26.65
C ASP A 1053 -5.49 0.01 -26.26
N PHE A 1054 -5.22 -1.19 -25.73
CA PHE A 1054 -6.25 -2.13 -25.27
C PHE A 1054 -7.01 -1.65 -24.03
N ALA A 1055 -6.57 -0.58 -23.35
CA ALA A 1055 -7.25 0.00 -22.20
C ALA A 1055 -8.30 1.06 -22.58
N TYR A 1056 -8.31 1.53 -23.82
CA TYR A 1056 -9.23 2.56 -24.28
C TYR A 1056 -10.66 2.02 -24.41
N ARG A 1057 -11.64 2.74 -23.84
CA ARG A 1057 -13.07 2.36 -23.82
C ARG A 1057 -13.99 3.30 -24.60
N GLY A 1058 -13.43 4.35 -25.22
CA GLY A 1058 -14.22 5.26 -26.04
C GLY A 1058 -14.48 4.68 -27.44
N GLN A 1059 -15.23 5.42 -28.26
CA GLN A 1059 -15.45 5.04 -29.65
C GLN A 1059 -14.14 5.12 -30.44
N GLY A 1060 -13.91 4.16 -31.33
CA GLY A 1060 -12.72 4.09 -32.18
C GLY A 1060 -11.60 3.22 -31.59
N VAL A 1061 -10.40 3.30 -32.18
CA VAL A 1061 -9.21 2.61 -31.69
C VAL A 1061 -8.13 3.62 -31.35
N ARG A 1062 -7.82 3.79 -30.07
CA ARG A 1062 -6.70 4.65 -29.64
C ARG A 1062 -5.36 3.98 -29.95
N VAL A 1063 -4.44 4.75 -30.51
CA VAL A 1063 -3.08 4.34 -30.85
C VAL A 1063 -2.21 4.48 -29.61
N ASP A 1064 -1.63 3.36 -29.16
CA ASP A 1064 -0.64 3.34 -28.08
C ASP A 1064 0.76 3.66 -28.61
N SER A 1065 1.15 3.04 -29.73
CA SER A 1065 2.42 3.34 -30.38
C SER A 1065 2.37 3.16 -31.90
N VAL A 1066 3.37 3.71 -32.57
CA VAL A 1066 3.51 3.69 -34.03
C VAL A 1066 4.84 3.05 -34.39
N ILE A 1067 4.79 2.01 -35.22
CA ILE A 1067 5.97 1.24 -35.61
C ILE A 1067 6.77 2.06 -36.63
N ALA A 1068 8.05 2.29 -36.35
CA ALA A 1068 8.92 3.06 -37.23
C ALA A 1068 8.98 2.48 -38.67
N GLY A 1069 8.95 3.36 -39.68
CA GLY A 1069 9.03 2.97 -41.10
C GLY A 1069 7.75 2.34 -41.67
N THR A 1070 6.66 2.28 -40.90
CA THR A 1070 5.35 1.80 -41.40
C THR A 1070 4.49 2.92 -41.99
N PRO A 1071 3.38 2.59 -42.68
CA PRO A 1071 2.46 3.59 -43.19
C PRO A 1071 1.97 4.59 -42.12
N ALA A 1072 1.66 4.12 -40.91
CA ALA A 1072 1.27 4.95 -39.77
C ALA A 1072 2.36 5.97 -39.38
N TYR A 1073 3.63 5.55 -39.40
CA TYR A 1073 4.77 6.43 -39.13
C TYR A 1073 4.91 7.51 -40.21
N HIS A 1074 4.79 7.12 -41.48
CA HIS A 1074 4.83 8.06 -42.60
C HIS A 1074 3.64 9.03 -42.62
N ALA A 1075 2.48 8.58 -42.16
CA ALA A 1075 1.29 9.40 -41.94
C ALA A 1075 1.37 10.28 -40.67
N ARG A 1076 2.47 10.20 -39.91
CA ARG A 1076 2.69 10.96 -38.66
C ARG A 1076 1.59 10.77 -37.62
N LEU A 1077 1.04 9.56 -37.55
CA LEU A 1077 0.23 9.16 -36.40
C LEU A 1077 1.10 9.18 -35.14
N GLN A 1078 0.47 9.43 -34.01
CA GLN A 1078 1.11 9.57 -32.71
C GLN A 1078 0.35 8.77 -31.66
N THR A 1079 1.03 8.47 -30.55
CA THR A 1079 0.37 7.97 -29.34
C THR A 1079 -0.75 8.90 -28.93
N GLY A 1080 -1.92 8.35 -28.62
CA GLY A 1080 -3.12 9.09 -28.24
C GLY A 1080 -4.09 9.39 -29.39
N ASP A 1081 -3.69 9.23 -30.65
CA ASP A 1081 -4.61 9.36 -31.79
C ASP A 1081 -5.71 8.29 -31.73
N ILE A 1082 -6.96 8.65 -32.05
CA ILE A 1082 -8.09 7.72 -32.05
C ILE A 1082 -8.54 7.48 -33.49
N LEU A 1083 -8.36 6.27 -34.01
CA LEU A 1083 -8.78 5.89 -35.35
C LEU A 1083 -10.30 5.74 -35.38
N MET A 1084 -10.98 6.52 -36.23
CA MET A 1084 -12.44 6.61 -36.29
C MET A 1084 -13.00 5.99 -37.57
N GLN A 1085 -12.27 6.04 -38.68
CA GLN A 1085 -12.71 5.49 -39.96
C GLN A 1085 -11.50 5.07 -40.81
N LEU A 1086 -11.63 3.96 -41.53
CA LEU A 1086 -10.62 3.49 -42.49
C LEU A 1086 -11.30 2.95 -43.75
N ALA A 1087 -10.87 3.41 -44.93
CA ALA A 1087 -11.42 3.01 -46.22
C ALA A 1087 -12.96 3.16 -46.27
N ASP A 1088 -13.46 4.33 -45.89
CA ASP A 1088 -14.88 4.70 -45.79
C ASP A 1088 -15.72 3.89 -44.79
N ARG A 1089 -15.10 2.99 -44.00
CA ARG A 1089 -15.79 2.17 -42.99
C ARG A 1089 -15.49 2.65 -41.58
N GLN A 1090 -16.54 2.80 -40.77
CA GLN A 1090 -16.45 3.23 -39.38
C GLN A 1090 -15.70 2.21 -38.51
N ILE A 1091 -14.80 2.72 -37.67
CA ILE A 1091 -14.11 1.96 -36.64
C ILE A 1091 -14.82 2.27 -35.33
N SER A 1092 -15.60 1.32 -34.81
CA SER A 1092 -16.24 1.45 -33.50
C SER A 1092 -15.32 0.98 -32.37
N ASP A 1093 -14.49 -0.02 -32.66
CA ASP A 1093 -13.70 -0.80 -31.70
C ASP A 1093 -12.57 -1.58 -32.41
N LEU A 1094 -11.81 -2.36 -31.65
CA LEU A 1094 -10.72 -3.19 -32.19
C LEU A 1094 -11.19 -4.29 -33.15
N ALA A 1095 -12.37 -4.86 -32.93
CA ALA A 1095 -12.91 -5.93 -33.75
C ALA A 1095 -13.27 -5.42 -35.16
N SER A 1096 -14.02 -4.32 -35.23
CA SER A 1096 -14.37 -3.63 -36.48
C SER A 1096 -13.13 -3.15 -37.23
N TYR A 1097 -12.13 -2.59 -36.53
CA TYR A 1097 -10.85 -2.22 -37.14
C TYR A 1097 -10.16 -3.43 -37.79
N SER A 1098 -10.05 -4.54 -37.06
CA SER A 1098 -9.45 -5.78 -37.56
C SER A 1098 -10.19 -6.33 -38.79
N GLU A 1099 -11.53 -6.35 -38.76
CA GLU A 1099 -12.37 -6.79 -39.89
C GLU A 1099 -12.22 -5.89 -41.11
N ILE A 1100 -12.13 -4.57 -40.94
CA ILE A 1100 -11.85 -3.65 -42.05
C ILE A 1100 -10.53 -4.02 -42.71
N LEU A 1101 -9.47 -4.19 -41.93
CA LEU A 1101 -8.14 -4.48 -42.47
C LEU A 1101 -8.03 -5.85 -43.16
N LYS A 1102 -8.85 -6.84 -42.78
CA LYS A 1102 -8.95 -8.12 -43.50
C LYS A 1102 -9.50 -7.95 -44.91
N THR A 1103 -10.28 -6.90 -45.17
CA THR A 1103 -10.85 -6.60 -46.50
C THR A 1103 -9.93 -5.79 -47.41
N LEU A 1104 -8.80 -5.29 -46.90
CA LEU A 1104 -7.90 -4.39 -47.63
C LEU A 1104 -6.65 -5.12 -48.14
N GLU A 1105 -6.12 -4.65 -49.27
CA GLU A 1105 -4.93 -5.22 -49.92
C GLU A 1105 -3.64 -4.44 -49.56
N ALA A 1106 -2.51 -5.13 -49.59
CA ALA A 1106 -1.21 -4.49 -49.45
C ALA A 1106 -0.98 -3.48 -50.59
N ARG A 1107 -0.36 -2.33 -50.28
CA ARG A 1107 -0.13 -1.21 -51.20
C ARG A 1107 -1.40 -0.50 -51.69
N GLN A 1108 -2.56 -0.81 -51.11
CA GLN A 1108 -3.79 -0.06 -51.36
C GLN A 1108 -3.69 1.31 -50.68
N ALA A 1109 -3.95 2.38 -51.43
CA ALA A 1109 -4.16 3.71 -50.88
C ALA A 1109 -5.58 3.78 -50.31
N VAL A 1110 -5.69 4.18 -49.04
CA VAL A 1110 -6.97 4.30 -48.33
C VAL A 1110 -7.00 5.58 -47.52
N GLU A 1111 -8.21 6.12 -47.33
CA GLU A 1111 -8.42 7.28 -46.45
C GLU A 1111 -8.56 6.82 -45.00
N LEU A 1112 -7.81 7.44 -44.09
CA LEU A 1112 -7.89 7.24 -42.65
C LEU A 1112 -8.37 8.52 -41.98
N HIS A 1113 -9.45 8.42 -41.20
CA HIS A 1113 -9.91 9.49 -40.30
C HIS A 1113 -9.54 9.14 -38.87
N TYR A 1114 -8.94 10.09 -38.17
CA TYR A 1114 -8.56 9.94 -36.77
C TYR A 1114 -8.83 11.23 -35.99
N GLN A 1115 -8.97 11.11 -34.68
CA GLN A 1115 -9.05 12.25 -33.76
C GLN A 1115 -7.73 12.42 -33.01
N ARG A 1116 -7.29 13.67 -32.87
CA ARG A 1116 -6.16 14.06 -32.03
C ARG A 1116 -6.62 15.20 -31.14
N GLU A 1117 -6.54 15.04 -29.83
CA GLU A 1117 -6.95 16.06 -28.85
C GLU A 1117 -8.38 16.59 -29.12
N GLY A 1118 -9.30 15.70 -29.53
CA GLY A 1118 -10.69 16.02 -29.86
C GLY A 1118 -10.91 16.65 -31.25
N GLN A 1119 -9.86 16.93 -32.03
CA GLN A 1119 -9.97 17.45 -33.39
C GLN A 1119 -9.92 16.32 -34.43
N ALA A 1120 -10.78 16.40 -35.45
CA ALA A 1120 -10.81 15.42 -36.53
C ALA A 1120 -9.75 15.72 -37.60
N HIS A 1121 -9.04 14.68 -38.01
CA HIS A 1121 -8.01 14.71 -39.04
C HIS A 1121 -8.29 13.62 -40.08
N MET A 1122 -7.85 13.87 -41.31
CA MET A 1122 -7.92 12.93 -42.41
C MET A 1122 -6.56 12.86 -43.10
N VAL A 1123 -6.13 11.64 -43.43
CA VAL A 1123 -4.87 11.39 -44.15
C VAL A 1123 -5.05 10.22 -45.12
N GLU A 1124 -4.52 10.38 -46.33
CA GLU A 1124 -4.38 9.27 -47.28
C GLU A 1124 -3.15 8.44 -46.93
N ILE A 1125 -3.32 7.13 -46.79
CA ILE A 1125 -2.29 6.21 -46.34
C ILE A 1125 -2.19 5.01 -47.28
N ILE A 1126 -0.97 4.66 -47.68
CA ILE A 1126 -0.68 3.47 -48.49
C ILE A 1126 -0.36 2.33 -47.53
N LEU A 1127 -1.25 1.34 -47.43
CA LEU A 1127 -1.08 0.21 -46.52
C LEU A 1127 0.13 -0.65 -46.92
N ASP A 1128 0.78 -1.25 -45.93
CA ASP A 1128 1.93 -2.14 -46.16
C ASP A 1128 1.48 -3.60 -46.18
N ALA A 1129 2.28 -4.47 -46.80
CA ALA A 1129 2.07 -5.91 -46.69
C ALA A 1129 2.29 -6.36 -45.24
N ARG A 1130 1.44 -7.28 -44.76
CA ARG A 1130 1.58 -7.82 -43.40
C ARG A 1130 2.93 -8.50 -43.21
#